data_AF-A0A2P7YXT2-F1
#
_entry.id   AF-A0A2P7YXT2-F1
#
_cell.length_a   1.000
_cell.length_b   1.000
_cell.length_c   1.000
_cell.angle_alpha   90.00
_cell.angle_beta   90.00
_cell.angle_gamma   90.00
#
_symmetry.space_group_name_H-M   'P 1'
#
loop_
_entity.id
_entity.type
_entity.pdbx_description
1 polymer ?
#
loop_
_entity_poly.entity_id
_entity_poly.type
_entity_poly.pdbx_seq_one_letter_code
_entity_poly.pdbx_strand_id
1 'polypeptide(L)'
;MFKQSLRQSYRSGAGAVLTASRQYSNLPLTVPVKLPNGTSYEQPTGLFINNEFVYPVQKKTFEVISPATEEEVTHVYEAREEDVDNAVKAAQDAFNGGWSGSDPSVRATALHKMADLIDANAETLAHIEALDNGKSLMNARGDIALCAGIFRSTAGYADKILGSVIESGDSHFNYTRREPLGVCGQIIPWNFPLLMFTWKVAPALVTNNTIVLKTSETTPLSALFFCKLLQENNVLPPGVLNVVNGFGKITGNAITDHPAIRKVAFTGSTATGKAIMAKCANTLKKVTLELGGKSPHIVFNDANVENAIKNVITGIFYNSGEVCCAGSRLYIQEGIYDEFVSKFVAAAEAVKVGDPFAEDTLQGAQNSWNQLDKILKYIDAGKAEGAKLLSGGERSEGKGFFIKPTIFGDVTEKMKIVTEEIFGPVITVHKFKTVDEVVKLANDTEYGLAAGIQSENVHVCHDVARRLKAGTVWINTYNDFHPMVPFGGYGASGMGREMGKEVLDNYTQTKASDAVTIRTRKVITNPLLARRQFVIDVLHPNRPNVSKDELREKLSELYKADKDAVSVFGFRTHFGGGKSTGFGLIYQSVADAKRFEPTYRLVRYGLAEKVEKSSRQQRKQKKNREKKVFGTQTTHAKKVAKRNAD
;
A
#
# COMPACT_ATOMS: atom_id res chain seq x y z
N MET A 1 -32.13 9.48 42.81
CA MET A 1 -31.04 8.95 43.64
C MET A 1 -30.15 7.90 42.95
N PHE A 2 -30.54 7.30 41.82
CA PHE A 2 -29.70 6.33 41.08
C PHE A 2 -28.62 6.95 40.15
N LYS A 3 -28.68 8.25 39.86
CA LYS A 3 -27.70 8.96 39.00
C LYS A 3 -26.43 9.44 39.74
N GLN A 4 -26.38 9.32 41.08
CA GLN A 4 -25.25 9.77 41.89
C GLN A 4 -24.31 8.63 42.32
N SER A 5 -24.79 7.38 42.47
CA SER A 5 -23.93 6.28 42.96
C SER A 5 -22.93 5.77 41.91
N LEU A 6 -23.25 5.84 40.61
CA LEU A 6 -22.31 5.49 39.52
C LEU A 6 -21.26 6.59 39.25
N ARG A 7 -21.58 7.85 39.51
CA ARG A 7 -20.56 8.93 39.51
C ARG A 7 -19.62 8.83 40.72
N GLN A 8 -20.06 8.18 41.79
CA GLN A 8 -19.25 7.94 42.98
C GLN A 8 -18.35 6.71 42.81
N SER A 9 -18.79 5.62 42.17
CA SER A 9 -17.91 4.47 41.92
C SER A 9 -16.72 4.77 41.00
N TYR A 10 -16.85 5.72 40.07
CA TYR A 10 -15.72 6.23 39.27
C TYR A 10 -14.86 7.30 39.98
N ARG A 11 -15.32 7.86 41.12
CA ARG A 11 -14.55 8.83 41.93
C ARG A 11 -14.01 8.24 43.24
N SER A 12 -14.52 7.10 43.70
CA SER A 12 -14.09 6.45 44.96
C SER A 12 -13.16 5.26 44.77
N GLY A 13 -12.77 4.94 43.52
CA GLY A 13 -11.66 4.03 43.19
C GLY A 13 -10.38 4.74 42.72
N ALA A 14 -10.44 6.07 42.50
CA ALA A 14 -9.35 6.88 41.93
C ALA A 14 -8.55 7.64 43.00
N GLY A 15 -8.21 6.95 44.09
CA GLY A 15 -7.52 7.52 45.25
C GLY A 15 -6.22 6.81 45.65
N ALA A 16 -5.76 5.83 44.87
CA ALA A 16 -4.35 5.43 44.93
C ALA A 16 -3.63 6.25 43.87
N VAL A 17 -2.92 7.30 44.32
CA VAL A 17 -1.80 7.83 43.57
C VAL A 17 -0.87 6.65 43.33
N LEU A 18 -1.00 5.99 42.18
CA LEU A 18 0.10 5.25 41.59
C LEU A 18 1.16 6.32 41.35
N THR A 19 2.02 6.53 42.33
CA THR A 19 3.43 6.75 42.05
C THR A 19 3.84 5.60 41.15
N ALA A 20 3.63 5.76 39.85
CA ALA A 20 4.22 4.92 38.83
C ALA A 20 5.72 5.09 39.05
N SER A 21 6.29 4.21 39.86
CA SER A 21 7.72 4.00 39.89
C SER A 21 8.10 3.81 38.42
N ARG A 22 8.96 4.69 37.91
CA ARG A 22 9.57 4.61 36.59
C ARG A 22 10.43 3.33 36.54
N GLN A 23 9.79 2.18 36.54
CA GLN A 23 10.44 0.89 36.35
C GLN A 23 10.40 0.61 34.86
N TYR A 24 11.59 0.57 34.25
CA TYR A 24 11.79 0.04 32.92
C TYR A 24 11.05 -1.31 32.81
N SER A 25 10.24 -1.48 31.76
CA SER A 25 9.53 -2.74 31.57
C SER A 25 10.53 -3.87 31.29
N ASN A 26 10.26 -5.04 31.87
CA ASN A 26 10.94 -6.30 31.56
C ASN A 26 10.08 -7.19 30.64
N LEU A 27 9.07 -6.63 29.98
CA LEU A 27 8.19 -7.36 29.07
C LEU A 27 9.03 -8.08 28.00
N PRO A 28 8.91 -9.41 27.83
CA PRO A 28 9.59 -10.13 26.76
C PRO A 28 9.17 -9.59 25.39
N LEU A 29 10.06 -9.63 24.39
CA LEU A 29 9.76 -9.17 23.01
C LEU A 29 8.67 -9.99 22.32
N THR A 30 8.33 -11.15 22.88
CA THR A 30 7.26 -12.01 22.41
C THR A 30 6.56 -12.64 23.62
N VAL A 31 5.23 -12.71 23.58
CA VAL A 31 4.41 -13.33 24.63
C VAL A 31 3.35 -14.24 24.01
N PRO A 32 2.99 -15.36 24.65
CA PRO A 32 1.88 -16.18 24.20
C PRO A 32 0.55 -15.47 24.47
N VAL A 33 -0.28 -15.31 23.44
CA VAL A 33 -1.66 -14.82 23.56
C VAL A 33 -2.61 -15.97 23.22
N LYS A 34 -3.57 -16.22 24.10
CA LYS A 34 -4.60 -17.23 23.90
C LYS A 34 -5.81 -16.61 23.20
N LEU A 35 -6.20 -17.19 22.08
CA LEU A 35 -7.39 -16.80 21.32
C LEU A 35 -8.63 -17.49 21.89
N PRO A 36 -9.84 -16.93 21.69
CA PRO A 36 -11.09 -17.52 22.19
C PRO A 36 -11.39 -18.92 21.65
N ASN A 37 -10.90 -19.27 20.46
CA ASN A 37 -11.01 -20.61 19.87
C ASN A 37 -10.10 -21.67 20.54
N GLY A 38 -9.36 -21.30 21.60
CA GLY A 38 -8.46 -22.17 22.34
C GLY A 38 -7.05 -22.29 21.77
N THR A 39 -6.80 -21.77 20.56
CA THR A 39 -5.44 -21.70 19.99
C THR A 39 -4.64 -20.60 20.68
N SER A 40 -3.32 -20.70 20.61
CA SER A 40 -2.41 -19.65 21.10
C SER A 40 -1.41 -19.31 20.00
N TYR A 41 -0.97 -18.06 20.00
CA TYR A 41 0.07 -17.60 19.10
C TYR A 41 1.06 -16.72 19.84
N GLU A 42 2.28 -16.69 19.32
CA GLU A 42 3.37 -15.91 19.88
C GLU A 42 3.29 -14.47 19.34
N GLN A 43 2.74 -13.55 20.13
CA GLN A 43 2.53 -12.14 19.82
C GLN A 43 3.80 -11.34 20.09
N PRO A 44 4.37 -10.66 19.08
CA PRO A 44 5.45 -9.71 19.30
C PRO A 44 4.97 -8.49 20.07
N THR A 45 5.79 -7.99 20.98
CA THR A 45 5.49 -6.81 21.82
C THR A 45 6.42 -5.63 21.54
N GLY A 46 7.58 -5.88 20.92
CA GLY A 46 8.60 -4.88 20.60
C GLY A 46 8.28 -4.05 19.35
N LEU A 47 9.15 -3.07 19.09
CA LEU A 47 9.12 -2.31 17.84
C LEU A 47 9.71 -3.15 16.73
N PHE A 48 9.15 -3.10 15.52
CA PHE A 48 9.74 -3.76 14.35
C PHE A 48 10.62 -2.76 13.60
N ILE A 49 11.93 -2.77 13.84
CA ILE A 49 12.88 -1.84 13.24
C ILE A 49 14.01 -2.64 12.60
N ASN A 50 14.37 -2.28 11.37
CA ASN A 50 15.48 -2.92 10.66
C ASN A 50 15.32 -4.45 10.49
N ASN A 51 14.08 -4.92 10.27
CA ASN A 51 13.74 -6.36 10.19
C ASN A 51 14.02 -7.16 11.47
N GLU A 52 13.98 -6.49 12.63
CA GLU A 52 14.11 -7.10 13.96
C GLU A 52 13.07 -6.53 14.93
N PHE A 53 12.66 -7.34 15.91
CA PHE A 53 11.93 -6.84 17.07
C PHE A 53 12.90 -6.33 18.12
N VAL A 54 12.76 -5.07 18.52
CA VAL A 54 13.67 -4.39 19.44
C VAL A 54 12.93 -3.72 20.59
N TYR A 55 13.65 -3.55 21.70
CA TYR A 55 13.18 -2.72 22.80
C TYR A 55 13.28 -1.23 22.42
N PRO A 56 12.27 -0.39 22.74
CA PRO A 56 12.40 1.05 22.60
C PRO A 56 13.43 1.57 23.61
N VAL A 57 14.05 2.69 23.31
CA VAL A 57 15.12 3.30 24.12
C VAL A 57 14.67 3.49 25.58
N GLN A 58 13.44 3.96 25.79
CA GLN A 58 12.92 4.22 27.14
C GLN A 58 12.24 3.01 27.81
N LYS A 59 12.09 1.87 27.10
CA LYS A 59 11.41 0.64 27.57
C LYS A 59 10.03 0.88 28.23
N LYS A 60 9.31 1.90 27.78
CA LYS A 60 7.91 2.13 28.21
C LYS A 60 6.99 1.15 27.50
N THR A 61 5.87 0.83 28.14
CA THR A 61 4.83 -0.01 27.56
C THR A 61 3.46 0.62 27.78
N PHE A 62 2.47 0.19 27.01
CA PHE A 62 1.06 0.45 27.25
C PHE A 62 0.24 -0.82 27.06
N GLU A 63 -0.89 -0.88 27.75
CA GLU A 63 -1.83 -2.00 27.71
C GLU A 63 -2.67 -2.00 26.43
N VAL A 64 -3.00 -3.21 25.97
CA VAL A 64 -3.97 -3.49 24.91
C VAL A 64 -5.14 -4.21 25.54
N ILE A 65 -6.35 -3.65 25.39
CA ILE A 65 -7.58 -4.12 26.05
C ILE A 65 -8.50 -4.71 25.01
N SER A 66 -9.07 -5.90 25.27
CA SER A 66 -10.10 -6.45 24.40
C SER A 66 -11.41 -5.68 24.59
N PRO A 67 -11.96 -5.05 23.54
CA PRO A 67 -13.14 -4.20 23.69
C PRO A 67 -14.41 -4.96 24.06
N ALA A 68 -14.46 -6.25 23.76
CA ALA A 68 -15.60 -7.12 24.04
C ALA A 68 -15.65 -7.59 25.50
N THR A 69 -14.51 -7.76 26.16
CA THR A 69 -14.43 -8.28 27.54
C THR A 69 -14.02 -7.23 28.57
N GLU A 70 -13.46 -6.10 28.13
CA GLU A 70 -12.82 -5.08 28.96
C GLU A 70 -11.53 -5.58 29.66
N GLU A 71 -11.03 -6.75 29.27
CA GLU A 71 -9.86 -7.38 29.89
C GLU A 71 -8.57 -7.05 29.13
N GLU A 72 -7.46 -6.97 29.85
CA GLU A 72 -6.13 -6.81 29.26
C GLU A 72 -5.76 -8.05 28.43
N VAL A 73 -5.41 -7.83 27.17
CA VAL A 73 -4.87 -8.88 26.28
C VAL A 73 -3.38 -9.03 26.53
N THR A 74 -2.64 -7.92 26.47
CA THR A 74 -1.20 -7.86 26.69
C THR A 74 -0.71 -6.41 26.81
N HIS A 75 0.58 -6.23 27.04
CA HIS A 75 1.26 -4.94 26.88
C HIS A 75 2.11 -4.94 25.60
N VAL A 76 2.32 -3.77 25.01
CA VAL A 76 3.28 -3.56 23.92
C VAL A 76 4.17 -2.36 24.21
N TYR A 77 5.34 -2.30 23.57
CA TYR A 77 6.38 -1.30 23.84
C TYR A 77 6.11 0.06 23.19
N GLU A 78 6.03 1.14 23.96
CA GLU A 78 5.80 2.51 23.45
C GLU A 78 7.06 3.08 22.76
N ALA A 79 6.99 3.28 21.45
CA ALA A 79 7.95 4.06 20.69
C ALA A 79 7.82 5.55 20.98
N ARG A 80 8.97 6.19 21.13
CA ARG A 80 9.08 7.64 21.34
C ARG A 80 9.89 8.30 20.24
N GLU A 81 10.21 9.57 20.44
CA GLU A 81 10.93 10.40 19.47
C GLU A 81 12.25 9.72 19.01
N GLU A 82 13.03 9.19 19.95
CA GLU A 82 14.32 8.55 19.68
C GLU A 82 14.19 7.25 18.87
N ASP A 83 13.09 6.51 19.08
CA ASP A 83 12.80 5.28 18.36
C ASP A 83 12.36 5.57 16.92
N VAL A 84 11.63 6.67 16.71
CA VAL A 84 11.29 7.15 15.37
C VAL A 84 12.55 7.56 14.62
N ASP A 85 13.49 8.26 15.27
CA ASP A 85 14.77 8.61 14.66
C ASP A 85 15.56 7.36 14.23
N ASN A 86 15.58 6.32 15.07
CA ASN A 86 16.22 5.03 14.75
C ASN A 86 15.54 4.34 13.56
N ALA A 87 14.20 4.32 13.53
CA ALA A 87 13.43 3.74 12.42
C ALA A 87 13.65 4.51 11.11
N VAL A 88 13.70 5.84 11.16
CA VAL A 88 13.96 6.68 9.98
C VAL A 88 15.39 6.47 9.48
N LYS A 89 16.36 6.35 10.38
CA LYS A 89 17.75 6.03 9.99
C LYS A 89 17.83 4.70 9.26
N ALA A 90 17.22 3.63 9.81
CA ALA A 90 17.17 2.33 9.16
C ALA A 90 16.48 2.40 7.78
N ALA A 91 15.37 3.14 7.67
CA ALA A 91 14.68 3.37 6.40
C ALA A 91 15.54 4.12 5.38
N GLN A 92 16.32 5.09 5.82
CA GLN A 92 17.20 5.89 4.95
C GLN A 92 18.40 5.06 4.48
N ASP A 93 18.98 4.26 5.37
CA ASP A 93 20.09 3.35 5.05
C ASP A 93 19.64 2.30 4.03
N ALA A 94 18.46 1.69 4.21
CA ALA A 94 17.88 0.75 3.26
C ALA A 94 17.58 1.40 1.88
N PHE A 95 17.04 2.62 1.89
CA PHE A 95 16.75 3.36 0.66
C PHE A 95 18.03 3.62 -0.15
N ASN A 96 19.10 4.06 0.52
CA ASN A 96 20.40 4.36 -0.09
C ASN A 96 21.21 3.09 -0.41
N GLY A 97 20.97 2.00 0.32
CA GLY A 97 21.65 0.70 0.20
C GLY A 97 21.20 -0.15 -1.00
N GLY A 98 20.34 0.38 -1.88
CA GLY A 98 19.96 -0.24 -3.14
C GLY A 98 18.47 -0.54 -3.28
N TRP A 99 17.66 -0.43 -2.23
CA TRP A 99 16.20 -0.65 -2.34
C TRP A 99 15.53 0.33 -3.30
N SER A 100 15.95 1.60 -3.29
CA SER A 100 15.40 2.66 -4.14
C SER A 100 15.52 2.38 -5.65
N GLY A 101 16.48 1.54 -6.05
CA GLY A 101 16.74 1.14 -7.42
C GLY A 101 16.52 -0.35 -7.68
N SER A 102 15.86 -1.08 -6.77
CA SER A 102 15.62 -2.51 -6.94
C SER A 102 14.80 -2.81 -8.20
N ASP A 103 15.01 -3.99 -8.79
CA ASP A 103 14.27 -4.41 -9.98
C ASP A 103 12.76 -4.59 -9.67
N PRO A 104 11.87 -4.32 -10.64
CA PRO A 104 10.43 -4.59 -10.50
C PRO A 104 10.10 -5.99 -9.99
N SER A 105 10.83 -7.01 -10.43
CA SER A 105 10.64 -8.40 -10.02
C SER A 105 10.83 -8.59 -8.51
N VAL A 106 11.82 -7.94 -7.91
CA VAL A 106 12.10 -8.03 -6.46
C VAL A 106 10.89 -7.54 -5.66
N ARG A 107 10.33 -6.39 -6.05
CA ARG A 107 9.17 -5.79 -5.36
C ARG A 107 7.90 -6.60 -5.58
N ALA A 108 7.66 -7.07 -6.81
CA ALA A 108 6.51 -7.92 -7.12
C ALA A 108 6.55 -9.23 -6.32
N THR A 109 7.71 -9.91 -6.26
CA THR A 109 7.88 -11.13 -5.48
C THR A 109 7.64 -10.89 -3.99
N ALA A 110 8.13 -9.79 -3.42
CA ALA A 110 7.89 -9.45 -2.02
C ALA A 110 6.38 -9.28 -1.74
N LEU A 111 5.66 -8.52 -2.58
CA LEU A 111 4.22 -8.27 -2.42
C LEU A 111 3.38 -9.54 -2.64
N HIS A 112 3.74 -10.40 -3.60
CA HIS A 112 3.09 -11.71 -3.74
C HIS A 112 3.30 -12.59 -2.51
N LYS A 113 4.53 -12.64 -1.98
CA LYS A 113 4.83 -13.40 -0.76
C LYS A 113 4.08 -12.86 0.47
N MET A 114 3.90 -11.54 0.57
CA MET A 114 3.05 -10.92 1.60
C MET A 114 1.61 -11.41 1.50
N ALA A 115 1.03 -11.44 0.30
CA ALA A 115 -0.32 -11.96 0.09
C ALA A 115 -0.43 -13.44 0.47
N ASP A 116 0.53 -14.27 0.06
CA ASP A 116 0.55 -15.70 0.34
C ASP A 116 0.67 -15.97 1.86
N LEU A 117 1.45 -15.17 2.59
CA LEU A 117 1.56 -15.26 4.06
C LEU A 117 0.26 -14.87 4.76
N ILE A 118 -0.47 -13.88 4.24
CA ILE A 118 -1.79 -13.53 4.76
C ILE A 118 -2.77 -14.68 4.53
N ASP A 119 -2.83 -15.22 3.31
CA ASP A 119 -3.72 -16.35 2.98
C ASP A 119 -3.41 -17.58 3.87
N ALA A 120 -2.13 -17.89 4.08
CA ALA A 120 -1.70 -19.01 4.93
C ALA A 120 -2.01 -18.83 6.43
N ASN A 121 -2.17 -17.59 6.89
CA ASN A 121 -2.41 -17.26 8.31
C ASN A 121 -3.76 -16.54 8.50
N ALA A 122 -4.67 -16.67 7.54
CA ALA A 122 -5.85 -15.81 7.46
C ALA A 122 -6.72 -15.91 8.70
N GLU A 123 -6.91 -17.12 9.22
CA GLU A 123 -7.76 -17.35 10.39
C GLU A 123 -7.14 -16.77 11.67
N THR A 124 -5.83 -16.94 11.87
CA THR A 124 -5.11 -16.33 13.01
C THR A 124 -5.18 -14.81 12.94
N LEU A 125 -4.92 -14.22 11.78
CA LEU A 125 -5.00 -12.76 11.59
C LEU A 125 -6.41 -12.23 11.84
N ALA A 126 -7.45 -12.92 11.37
CA ALA A 126 -8.84 -12.54 11.59
C ALA A 126 -9.22 -12.61 13.07
N HIS A 127 -8.73 -13.61 13.81
CA HIS A 127 -8.94 -13.72 15.25
C HIS A 127 -8.23 -12.59 16.03
N ILE A 128 -7.01 -12.22 15.61
CA ILE A 128 -6.29 -11.10 16.22
C ILE A 128 -7.06 -9.79 15.99
N GLU A 129 -7.52 -9.54 14.76
CA GLU A 129 -8.34 -8.37 14.44
C GLU A 129 -9.63 -8.32 15.28
N ALA A 130 -10.36 -9.42 15.38
CA ALA A 130 -11.59 -9.48 16.18
C ALA A 130 -11.33 -9.25 17.68
N LEU A 131 -10.23 -9.80 18.22
CA LEU A 131 -9.85 -9.65 19.63
C LEU A 131 -9.44 -8.22 19.98
N ASP A 132 -8.60 -7.63 19.13
CA ASP A 132 -7.92 -6.35 19.34
C ASP A 132 -8.85 -5.16 19.02
N ASN A 133 -9.60 -5.23 17.92
CA ASN A 133 -10.52 -4.17 17.50
C ASN A 133 -11.95 -4.34 18.05
N GLY A 134 -12.41 -5.58 18.27
CA GLY A 134 -13.78 -5.86 18.75
C GLY A 134 -14.82 -6.07 17.65
N LYS A 135 -14.45 -6.01 16.36
CA LYS A 135 -15.33 -6.37 15.23
C LYS A 135 -15.67 -7.85 15.20
N SER A 136 -16.82 -8.21 14.63
CA SER A 136 -17.17 -9.62 14.43
C SER A 136 -16.12 -10.35 13.59
N LEU A 137 -15.91 -11.64 13.91
CA LEU A 137 -14.95 -12.49 13.22
C LEU A 137 -15.27 -12.64 11.73
N MET A 138 -16.56 -12.62 11.37
CA MET A 138 -16.99 -12.60 9.96
C MET A 138 -16.47 -11.35 9.23
N ASN A 139 -16.60 -10.17 9.84
CA ASN A 139 -16.10 -8.92 9.25
C ASN A 139 -14.56 -8.96 9.14
N ALA A 140 -13.88 -9.42 10.19
CA ALA A 140 -12.43 -9.57 10.22
C ALA A 140 -11.92 -10.49 9.09
N ARG A 141 -12.57 -11.64 8.84
CA ARG A 141 -12.21 -12.53 7.73
C ARG A 141 -12.31 -11.84 6.37
N GLY A 142 -13.33 -11.00 6.17
CA GLY A 142 -13.47 -10.17 4.97
C GLY A 142 -12.30 -9.19 4.81
N ASP A 143 -11.91 -8.51 5.88
CA ASP A 143 -10.79 -7.57 5.88
C ASP A 143 -9.48 -8.26 5.50
N ILE A 144 -9.21 -9.44 6.08
CA ILE A 144 -8.00 -10.23 5.80
C ILE A 144 -7.94 -10.68 4.34
N ALA A 145 -9.06 -11.14 3.77
CA ALA A 145 -9.13 -11.50 2.36
C ALA A 145 -8.83 -10.28 1.45
N LEU A 146 -9.36 -9.11 1.81
CA LEU A 146 -9.08 -7.87 1.08
C LEU A 146 -7.61 -7.45 1.20
N CYS A 147 -6.95 -7.66 2.34
CA CYS A 147 -5.52 -7.41 2.51
C CYS A 147 -4.68 -8.22 1.51
N ALA A 148 -4.92 -9.54 1.42
CA ALA A 148 -4.23 -10.39 0.46
C ALA A 148 -4.50 -9.95 -0.98
N GLY A 149 -5.76 -9.60 -1.30
CA GLY A 149 -6.17 -9.07 -2.60
C GLY A 149 -5.40 -7.79 -2.98
N ILE A 150 -5.22 -6.85 -2.05
CA ILE A 150 -4.51 -5.58 -2.31
C ILE A 150 -3.02 -5.80 -2.54
N PHE A 151 -2.35 -6.61 -1.73
CA PHE A 151 -0.94 -6.93 -1.97
C PHE A 151 -0.75 -7.59 -3.34
N ARG A 152 -1.58 -8.58 -3.66
CA ARG A 152 -1.52 -9.33 -4.93
C ARG A 152 -1.83 -8.44 -6.14
N SER A 153 -2.84 -7.58 -6.03
CA SER A 153 -3.19 -6.60 -7.06
C SER A 153 -2.09 -5.56 -7.26
N THR A 154 -1.55 -5.02 -6.17
CA THR A 154 -0.50 -3.99 -6.20
C THR A 154 0.80 -4.52 -6.80
N ALA A 155 1.14 -5.79 -6.57
CA ALA A 155 2.29 -6.44 -7.19
C ALA A 155 2.27 -6.33 -8.73
N GLY A 156 1.09 -6.35 -9.34
CA GLY A 156 0.90 -6.20 -10.79
C GLY A 156 1.29 -4.82 -11.35
N TYR A 157 1.49 -3.82 -10.51
CA TYR A 157 1.98 -2.50 -10.90
C TYR A 157 3.51 -2.37 -10.89
N ALA A 158 4.26 -3.34 -10.36
CA ALA A 158 5.69 -3.20 -10.14
C ALA A 158 6.48 -2.81 -11.40
N ASP A 159 6.10 -3.35 -12.56
CA ASP A 159 6.70 -3.07 -13.87
C ASP A 159 5.88 -2.08 -14.72
N LYS A 160 4.81 -1.49 -14.15
CA LYS A 160 3.89 -0.54 -14.82
C LYS A 160 3.90 0.84 -14.20
N ILE A 161 4.97 1.18 -13.47
CA ILE A 161 5.26 2.55 -13.04
C ILE A 161 5.91 3.26 -14.24
N LEU A 162 5.06 3.72 -15.15
CA LEU A 162 5.46 4.28 -16.44
C LEU A 162 5.69 5.78 -16.36
N GLY A 163 6.68 6.26 -17.11
CA GLY A 163 6.81 7.66 -17.49
C GLY A 163 6.11 7.95 -18.83
N SER A 164 6.52 9.02 -19.48
CA SER A 164 6.01 9.40 -20.81
C SER A 164 7.16 9.88 -21.69
N VAL A 165 7.10 9.58 -22.99
CA VAL A 165 7.90 10.30 -24.00
C VAL A 165 7.05 11.47 -24.48
N ILE A 166 7.65 12.66 -24.55
CA ILE A 166 6.94 13.91 -24.84
C ILE A 166 7.41 14.44 -26.18
N GLU A 167 6.48 14.55 -27.13
CA GLU A 167 6.70 15.25 -28.39
C GLU A 167 6.77 16.75 -28.13
N SER A 168 7.93 17.34 -28.41
CA SER A 168 8.23 18.75 -28.13
C SER A 168 8.96 19.42 -29.30
N GLY A 169 8.91 18.78 -30.47
CA GLY A 169 9.63 19.13 -31.69
C GLY A 169 10.95 18.37 -31.84
N ASP A 170 11.57 18.52 -33.01
CA ASP A 170 12.67 17.67 -33.49
C ASP A 170 14.04 17.89 -32.81
N SER A 171 14.11 18.75 -31.81
CA SER A 171 15.39 19.20 -31.25
C SER A 171 15.87 18.41 -30.04
N HIS A 172 14.96 17.79 -29.28
CA HIS A 172 15.24 17.13 -28.02
C HIS A 172 14.42 15.85 -27.87
N PHE A 173 15.00 14.83 -27.25
CA PHE A 173 14.26 13.67 -26.80
C PHE A 173 13.85 13.89 -25.34
N ASN A 174 12.59 14.27 -25.15
CA ASN A 174 12.06 14.57 -23.83
C ASN A 174 11.28 13.39 -23.29
N TYR A 175 11.58 13.01 -22.05
CA TYR A 175 10.86 11.95 -21.37
C TYR A 175 10.78 12.21 -19.87
N THR A 176 9.78 11.61 -19.24
CA THR A 176 9.60 11.63 -17.80
C THR A 176 9.93 10.27 -17.19
N ARG A 177 10.36 10.30 -15.94
CA ARG A 177 10.43 9.12 -15.06
C ARG A 177 9.60 9.37 -13.81
N ARG A 178 9.07 8.29 -13.26
CA ARG A 178 8.46 8.27 -11.92
C ARG A 178 9.47 7.66 -10.96
N GLU A 179 9.91 8.45 -10.00
CA GLU A 179 10.91 8.05 -9.01
C GLU A 179 10.29 7.95 -7.61
N PRO A 180 10.77 7.05 -6.74
CA PRO A 180 10.38 7.03 -5.34
C PRO A 180 10.64 8.39 -4.67
N LEU A 181 9.86 8.69 -3.64
CA LEU A 181 10.02 9.89 -2.83
C LEU A 181 11.13 9.76 -1.77
N GLY A 182 11.36 8.56 -1.23
CA GLY A 182 12.31 8.33 -0.15
C GLY A 182 11.66 7.62 1.05
N VAL A 183 11.99 8.08 2.25
CA VAL A 183 11.36 7.60 3.49
C VAL A 183 9.94 8.17 3.61
N CYS A 184 8.96 7.28 3.74
CA CYS A 184 7.54 7.59 3.89
C CYS A 184 7.09 7.34 5.34
N GLY A 185 6.63 8.39 6.02
CA GLY A 185 5.94 8.30 7.31
C GLY A 185 4.47 7.93 7.09
N GLN A 186 3.98 6.92 7.80
CA GLN A 186 2.61 6.42 7.63
C GLN A 186 1.96 6.24 8.99
N ILE A 187 0.72 6.69 9.14
CA ILE A 187 -0.04 6.62 10.39
C ILE A 187 -1.42 6.05 10.05
N ILE A 188 -1.80 4.96 10.71
CA ILE A 188 -3.05 4.24 10.45
C ILE A 188 -4.01 4.29 11.65
N PRO A 189 -5.33 4.20 11.41
CA PRO A 189 -6.35 4.19 12.45
C PRO A 189 -6.52 2.78 13.03
N TRP A 190 -7.46 2.65 13.97
CA TRP A 190 -7.76 1.42 14.69
C TRP A 190 -8.92 0.60 14.13
N ASN A 191 -9.72 1.14 13.22
CA ASN A 191 -10.98 0.50 12.82
C ASN A 191 -10.81 -0.63 11.81
N PHE A 192 -9.76 -0.58 10.99
CA PHE A 192 -9.33 -1.66 10.09
C PHE A 192 -7.79 -1.80 10.11
N PRO A 193 -7.18 -2.21 11.23
CA PRO A 193 -5.75 -2.08 11.45
C PRO A 193 -4.87 -2.70 10.34
N LEU A 194 -5.02 -4.00 10.06
CA LEU A 194 -4.17 -4.65 9.04
C LEU A 194 -4.53 -4.24 7.61
N LEU A 195 -5.80 -3.92 7.36
CA LEU A 195 -6.22 -3.42 6.05
C LEU A 195 -5.62 -2.05 5.76
N MET A 196 -5.66 -1.13 6.71
CA MET A 196 -5.05 0.19 6.59
C MET A 196 -3.53 0.11 6.53
N PHE A 197 -2.90 -0.84 7.24
CA PHE A 197 -1.50 -1.19 7.05
C PHE A 197 -1.23 -1.54 5.57
N THR A 198 -2.06 -2.41 4.99
CA THR A 198 -1.89 -2.87 3.61
C THR A 198 -2.06 -1.74 2.59
N TRP A 199 -3.07 -0.88 2.77
CA TRP A 199 -3.33 0.29 1.90
C TRP A 199 -2.15 1.26 1.86
N LYS A 200 -1.36 1.30 2.94
CA LYS A 200 -0.18 2.16 3.08
C LYS A 200 1.08 1.47 2.56
N VAL A 201 1.32 0.24 2.99
CA VAL A 201 2.60 -0.46 2.76
C VAL A 201 2.73 -0.93 1.31
N ALA A 202 1.68 -1.53 0.73
CA ALA A 202 1.73 -2.06 -0.62
C ALA A 202 2.16 -1.01 -1.69
N PRO A 203 1.53 0.17 -1.78
CA PRO A 203 1.90 1.18 -2.78
C PRO A 203 3.25 1.86 -2.48
N ALA A 204 3.66 1.96 -1.21
CA ALA A 204 4.99 2.47 -0.86
C ALA A 204 6.09 1.51 -1.34
N LEU A 205 5.92 0.21 -1.08
CA LEU A 205 6.88 -0.81 -1.48
C LEU A 205 6.95 -0.95 -3.00
N VAL A 206 5.82 -1.04 -3.70
CA VAL A 206 5.81 -1.23 -5.17
C VAL A 206 6.51 -0.08 -5.91
N THR A 207 6.55 1.10 -5.30
CA THR A 207 7.18 2.32 -5.86
C THR A 207 8.59 2.57 -5.35
N ASN A 208 9.24 1.59 -4.69
CA ASN A 208 10.62 1.67 -4.16
C ASN A 208 10.83 2.62 -2.96
N ASN A 209 9.78 2.98 -2.22
CA ASN A 209 9.94 3.76 -0.99
C ASN A 209 10.28 2.85 0.19
N THR A 210 10.88 3.45 1.22
CA THR A 210 11.03 2.82 2.55
C THR A 210 10.07 3.45 3.54
N ILE A 211 9.73 2.72 4.60
CA ILE A 211 8.54 3.00 5.40
C ILE A 211 8.89 3.11 6.88
N VAL A 212 8.32 4.12 7.54
CA VAL A 212 8.15 4.19 8.99
C VAL A 212 6.65 4.32 9.27
N LEU A 213 6.04 3.25 9.76
CA LEU A 213 4.60 3.15 9.99
C LEU A 213 4.29 3.12 11.49
N LYS A 214 3.32 3.94 11.91
CA LYS A 214 2.77 3.92 13.26
C LYS A 214 1.38 3.31 13.28
N THR A 215 1.21 2.23 14.05
CA THR A 215 -0.08 1.59 14.33
C THR A 215 -0.86 2.39 15.38
N SER A 216 -2.18 2.26 15.43
CA SER A 216 -2.97 2.84 16.53
C SER A 216 -2.63 2.17 17.85
N GLU A 217 -2.56 2.97 18.93
CA GLU A 217 -2.32 2.50 20.29
C GLU A 217 -3.38 1.51 20.81
N THR A 218 -4.59 1.49 20.25
CA THR A 218 -5.64 0.56 20.71
C THR A 218 -5.65 -0.76 19.94
N THR A 219 -4.98 -0.85 18.79
CA THR A 219 -5.02 -2.03 17.91
C THR A 219 -3.68 -2.33 17.23
N PRO A 220 -2.60 -2.59 17.98
CA PRO A 220 -1.28 -2.80 17.40
C PRO A 220 -1.02 -4.24 16.95
N LEU A 221 -1.84 -5.21 17.37
CA LEU A 221 -1.42 -6.62 17.44
C LEU A 221 -1.26 -7.27 16.07
N SER A 222 -2.22 -7.08 15.16
CA SER A 222 -2.25 -7.73 13.83
C SER A 222 -1.08 -7.31 12.95
N ALA A 223 -0.72 -6.01 12.96
CA ALA A 223 0.43 -5.50 12.21
C ALA A 223 1.76 -6.04 12.75
N LEU A 224 1.92 -6.15 14.08
CA LEU A 224 3.12 -6.73 14.69
C LEU A 224 3.25 -8.22 14.38
N PHE A 225 2.14 -8.97 14.48
CA PHE A 225 2.13 -10.38 14.10
C PHE A 225 2.46 -10.56 12.61
N PHE A 226 1.93 -9.72 11.73
CA PHE A 226 2.29 -9.78 10.31
C PHE A 226 3.78 -9.48 10.08
N CYS A 227 4.37 -8.50 10.77
CA CYS A 227 5.81 -8.21 10.68
C CYS A 227 6.68 -9.40 11.10
N LYS A 228 6.25 -10.17 12.11
CA LYS A 228 6.91 -11.42 12.47
C LYS A 228 6.90 -12.43 11.33
N LEU A 229 5.75 -12.62 10.67
CA LEU A 229 5.68 -13.50 9.50
C LEU A 229 6.63 -13.04 8.38
N LEU A 230 6.74 -11.72 8.16
CA LEU A 230 7.67 -11.15 7.17
C LEU A 230 9.14 -11.43 7.54
N GLN A 231 9.48 -11.28 8.82
CA GLN A 231 10.81 -11.52 9.36
C GLN A 231 11.22 -12.99 9.21
N GLU A 232 10.41 -13.92 9.73
CA GLU A 232 10.68 -15.36 9.71
C GLU A 232 10.85 -15.90 8.29
N ASN A 233 10.19 -15.26 7.33
CA ASN A 233 10.23 -15.64 5.92
C ASN A 233 11.22 -14.81 5.09
N ASN A 234 11.99 -13.89 5.69
CA ASN A 234 12.94 -13.01 4.99
C ASN A 234 12.32 -12.32 3.77
N VAL A 235 11.12 -11.74 3.92
CA VAL A 235 10.36 -11.16 2.79
C VAL A 235 10.98 -9.85 2.30
N LEU A 236 11.53 -9.05 3.21
CA LEU A 236 12.09 -7.73 2.91
C LEU A 236 13.53 -7.60 3.43
N PRO A 237 14.37 -6.78 2.76
CA PRO A 237 15.65 -6.36 3.32
C PRO A 237 15.47 -5.57 4.63
N PRO A 238 16.47 -5.61 5.53
CA PRO A 238 16.51 -4.77 6.73
C PRO A 238 16.25 -3.29 6.42
N GLY A 239 15.38 -2.67 7.21
CA GLY A 239 15.09 -1.23 7.18
C GLY A 239 14.07 -0.79 6.14
N VAL A 240 13.67 -1.65 5.19
CA VAL A 240 12.68 -1.29 4.16
C VAL A 240 11.30 -0.98 4.77
N LEU A 241 10.89 -1.76 5.76
CA LEU A 241 9.69 -1.57 6.55
C LEU A 241 10.07 -1.48 8.03
N ASN A 242 9.63 -0.41 8.68
CA ASN A 242 9.77 -0.23 10.13
C ASN A 242 8.39 0.10 10.70
N VAL A 243 7.96 -0.64 11.72
CA VAL A 243 6.66 -0.46 12.39
C VAL A 243 6.91 -0.14 13.85
N VAL A 244 6.36 1.00 14.28
CA VAL A 244 6.46 1.50 15.65
C VAL A 244 5.06 1.64 16.24
N ASN A 245 4.86 1.25 17.48
CA ASN A 245 3.60 1.43 18.19
C ASN A 245 3.77 2.49 19.29
N GLY A 246 2.77 3.33 19.51
CA GLY A 246 2.84 4.42 20.48
C GLY A 246 1.73 5.43 20.29
N PHE A 247 1.73 6.54 21.02
CA PHE A 247 0.62 7.51 21.02
C PHE A 247 0.75 8.60 19.96
N GLY A 248 -0.39 9.08 19.43
CA GLY A 248 -0.41 10.11 18.37
C GLY A 248 0.37 11.38 18.73
N LYS A 249 0.22 11.87 19.97
CA LYS A 249 0.86 13.10 20.46
C LYS A 249 2.38 13.04 20.56
N ILE A 250 2.97 11.85 20.58
CA ILE A 250 4.41 11.64 20.76
C ILE A 250 4.96 11.03 19.46
N THR A 251 4.71 9.74 19.24
CA THR A 251 5.21 8.99 18.08
C THR A 251 4.68 9.53 16.75
N GLY A 252 3.38 9.86 16.69
CA GLY A 252 2.78 10.39 15.45
C GLY A 252 3.30 11.78 15.09
N ASN A 253 3.50 12.64 16.10
CA ASN A 253 4.13 13.94 15.94
C ASN A 253 5.59 13.80 15.49
N ALA A 254 6.36 12.92 16.12
CA ALA A 254 7.74 12.65 15.73
C ALA A 254 7.84 12.26 14.25
N ILE A 255 6.98 11.36 13.75
CA ILE A 255 6.92 10.99 12.32
C ILE A 255 6.58 12.19 11.43
N THR A 256 5.59 12.99 11.82
CA THR A 256 5.13 14.13 11.01
C THR A 256 6.19 15.22 10.90
N ASP A 257 6.84 15.51 12.04
CA ASP A 257 7.80 16.61 12.18
C ASP A 257 9.20 16.21 11.68
N HIS A 258 9.53 14.91 11.57
CA HIS A 258 10.88 14.44 11.23
C HIS A 258 11.39 15.00 9.88
N PRO A 259 12.59 15.61 9.81
CA PRO A 259 13.08 16.30 8.61
C PRO A 259 13.46 15.38 7.45
N ALA A 260 13.87 14.13 7.73
CA ALA A 260 14.25 13.17 6.70
C ALA A 260 13.06 12.42 6.06
N ILE A 261 11.86 12.50 6.65
CA ILE A 261 10.65 11.93 6.05
C ILE A 261 10.24 12.82 4.87
N ARG A 262 10.02 12.24 3.69
CA ARG A 262 9.71 12.99 2.46
C ARG A 262 8.21 13.06 2.16
N LYS A 263 7.45 12.15 2.74
CA LYS A 263 6.02 12.02 2.53
C LYS A 263 5.34 11.49 3.78
N VAL A 264 4.16 12.03 4.07
CA VAL A 264 3.28 11.54 5.14
C VAL A 264 1.98 11.03 4.54
N ALA A 265 1.52 9.84 4.93
CA ALA A 265 0.13 9.44 4.72
C ALA A 265 -0.54 9.13 6.05
N PHE A 266 -1.74 9.69 6.22
CA PHE A 266 -2.52 9.55 7.43
C PHE A 266 -3.94 9.13 7.08
N THR A 267 -4.45 8.15 7.82
CA THR A 267 -5.88 7.86 7.87
C THR A 267 -6.38 8.03 9.31
N GLY A 268 -7.47 8.77 9.50
CA GLY A 268 -8.05 9.00 10.82
C GLY A 268 -8.93 10.24 10.88
N SER A 269 -9.03 10.89 12.04
CA SER A 269 -9.96 12.00 12.23
C SER A 269 -9.57 13.25 11.42
N THR A 270 -10.57 13.97 10.95
CA THR A 270 -10.39 15.22 10.18
C THR A 270 -9.59 16.27 10.95
N ALA A 271 -9.82 16.40 12.26
CA ALA A 271 -9.07 17.32 13.12
C ALA A 271 -7.57 17.01 13.16
N THR A 272 -7.21 15.73 13.33
CA THR A 272 -5.81 15.29 13.30
C THR A 272 -5.20 15.44 11.90
N GLY A 273 -5.95 15.13 10.84
CA GLY A 273 -5.50 15.33 9.46
C GLY A 273 -5.14 16.79 9.15
N LYS A 274 -6.01 17.74 9.55
CA LYS A 274 -5.74 19.19 9.43
C LYS A 274 -4.46 19.59 10.20
N ALA A 275 -4.26 19.07 11.41
CA ALA A 275 -3.07 19.34 12.21
C ALA A 275 -1.78 18.76 11.57
N ILE A 276 -1.84 17.54 11.04
CA ILE A 276 -0.72 16.90 10.33
C ILE A 276 -0.35 17.70 9.08
N MET A 277 -1.34 18.12 8.28
CA MET A 277 -1.10 18.93 7.09
C MET A 277 -0.41 20.25 7.43
N ALA A 278 -0.87 20.95 8.47
CA ALA A 278 -0.27 22.20 8.93
C ALA A 278 1.21 22.01 9.34
N LYS A 279 1.54 20.91 10.02
CA LYS A 279 2.92 20.57 10.39
C LYS A 279 3.79 20.23 9.18
N CYS A 280 3.28 19.41 8.27
CA CYS A 280 4.01 19.01 7.05
C CYS A 280 4.39 20.19 6.16
N ALA A 281 3.62 21.29 6.21
CA ALA A 281 3.90 22.52 5.47
C ALA A 281 5.29 23.11 5.79
N ASN A 282 5.79 22.96 7.02
CA ASN A 282 7.12 23.44 7.43
C ASN A 282 8.28 22.83 6.62
N THR A 283 8.04 21.66 6.02
CA THR A 283 9.05 20.89 5.27
C THR A 283 8.62 20.60 3.83
N LEU A 284 7.46 21.13 3.41
CA LEU A 284 6.85 20.91 2.09
C LEU A 284 6.77 19.43 1.69
N LYS A 285 6.56 18.54 2.68
CA LYS A 285 6.41 17.10 2.44
C LYS A 285 5.12 16.84 1.68
N LYS A 286 5.13 15.82 0.82
CA LYS A 286 3.89 15.35 0.19
C LYS A 286 2.97 14.75 1.25
N VAL A 287 1.68 15.08 1.22
CA VAL A 287 0.69 14.60 2.19
C VAL A 287 -0.46 13.93 1.47
N THR A 288 -0.84 12.74 1.94
CA THR A 288 -2.10 12.06 1.57
C THR A 288 -2.93 11.88 2.82
N LEU A 289 -4.20 12.27 2.76
CA LEU A 289 -5.13 12.20 3.89
C LEU A 289 -6.38 11.42 3.48
N GLU A 290 -6.71 10.39 4.23
CA GLU A 290 -8.02 9.73 4.19
C GLU A 290 -8.72 9.99 5.53
N LEU A 291 -9.81 10.74 5.51
CA LEU A 291 -10.45 11.28 6.70
C LEU A 291 -11.89 10.78 6.82
N GLY A 292 -12.60 11.29 7.82
CA GLY A 292 -13.97 10.90 8.10
C GLY A 292 -14.97 11.30 7.01
N GLY A 293 -16.20 10.84 7.18
CA GLY A 293 -17.30 11.10 6.26
C GLY A 293 -18.64 11.30 6.94
N LYS A 294 -19.59 11.82 6.15
CA LYS A 294 -21.02 11.85 6.49
C LYS A 294 -21.84 11.37 5.29
N SER A 295 -21.52 10.15 4.84
CA SER A 295 -21.95 9.63 3.55
C SER A 295 -23.48 9.52 3.45
N PRO A 296 -24.09 10.02 2.35
CA PRO A 296 -25.51 9.83 2.09
C PRO A 296 -25.79 8.45 1.51
N HIS A 297 -26.84 7.80 1.99
CA HIS A 297 -27.42 6.58 1.41
C HIS A 297 -28.83 6.90 0.95
N ILE A 298 -29.07 6.87 -0.35
CA ILE A 298 -30.29 7.39 -0.98
C ILE A 298 -31.13 6.21 -1.51
N VAL A 299 -32.42 6.20 -1.17
CA VAL A 299 -33.39 5.18 -1.57
C VAL A 299 -34.55 5.83 -2.31
N PHE A 300 -34.71 5.49 -3.58
CA PHE A 300 -35.81 5.98 -4.43
C PHE A 300 -37.05 5.10 -4.33
N ASN A 301 -38.20 5.62 -4.77
CA ASN A 301 -39.51 4.93 -4.72
C ASN A 301 -39.51 3.59 -5.47
N ASP A 302 -38.67 3.46 -6.51
CA ASP A 302 -38.55 2.26 -7.34
C ASP A 302 -37.45 1.31 -6.85
N ALA A 303 -36.85 1.56 -5.68
CA ALA A 303 -35.87 0.66 -5.11
C ALA A 303 -36.51 -0.66 -4.69
N ASN A 304 -35.79 -1.76 -4.88
CA ASN A 304 -36.11 -3.01 -4.21
C ASN A 304 -35.92 -2.84 -2.70
N VAL A 305 -37.03 -2.69 -1.96
CA VAL A 305 -37.05 -2.36 -0.52
C VAL A 305 -36.23 -3.36 0.30
N GLU A 306 -36.39 -4.66 0.05
CA GLU A 306 -35.72 -5.72 0.82
C GLU A 306 -34.19 -5.69 0.63
N ASN A 307 -33.73 -5.51 -0.61
CA ASN A 307 -32.29 -5.39 -0.90
C ASN A 307 -31.73 -4.07 -0.39
N ALA A 308 -32.47 -2.97 -0.54
CA ALA A 308 -32.07 -1.67 -0.04
C ALA A 308 -31.91 -1.68 1.49
N ILE A 309 -32.80 -2.33 2.24
CA ILE A 309 -32.66 -2.50 3.70
C ILE A 309 -31.38 -3.27 4.05
N LYS A 310 -31.08 -4.39 3.38
CA LYS A 310 -29.83 -5.14 3.62
C LYS A 310 -28.58 -4.28 3.37
N ASN A 311 -28.62 -3.49 2.29
CA ASN A 311 -27.54 -2.57 1.95
C ASN A 311 -27.41 -1.46 3.00
N VAL A 312 -28.50 -0.92 3.52
CA VAL A 312 -28.48 0.09 4.59
C VAL A 312 -27.95 -0.51 5.89
N ILE A 313 -28.41 -1.70 6.30
CA ILE A 313 -27.90 -2.43 7.47
C ILE A 313 -26.39 -2.62 7.38
N THR A 314 -25.91 -3.14 6.24
CA THR A 314 -24.47 -3.28 5.98
C THR A 314 -23.77 -1.92 5.96
N GLY A 315 -24.40 -0.88 5.40
CA GLY A 315 -23.82 0.44 5.26
C GLY A 315 -23.59 1.19 6.57
N ILE A 316 -24.31 0.88 7.66
CA ILE A 316 -24.13 1.55 8.96
C ILE A 316 -23.75 0.63 10.13
N PHE A 317 -24.18 -0.64 10.13
CA PHE A 317 -23.94 -1.53 11.27
C PHE A 317 -22.75 -2.48 11.06
N TYR A 318 -22.20 -2.56 9.84
CA TYR A 318 -20.93 -3.23 9.58
C TYR A 318 -19.80 -2.59 10.39
N ASN A 319 -18.92 -3.41 10.96
CA ASN A 319 -17.84 -2.97 11.85
C ASN A 319 -18.33 -2.03 12.97
N SER A 320 -19.54 -2.29 13.48
CA SER A 320 -20.17 -1.51 14.55
C SER A 320 -20.32 -0.01 14.22
N GLY A 321 -20.41 0.34 12.93
CA GLY A 321 -20.48 1.72 12.44
C GLY A 321 -19.18 2.51 12.53
N GLU A 322 -18.07 1.87 12.90
CA GLU A 322 -16.72 2.45 12.95
C GLU A 322 -16.09 2.40 11.55
N VAL A 323 -16.79 2.97 10.56
CA VAL A 323 -16.43 2.94 9.14
C VAL A 323 -16.48 4.37 8.57
N CYS A 324 -15.37 4.84 8.00
CA CYS A 324 -15.27 6.20 7.48
C CYS A 324 -16.30 6.51 6.39
N CYS A 325 -16.65 5.52 5.56
CA CYS A 325 -17.65 5.64 4.51
C CYS A 325 -19.07 5.22 4.93
N ALA A 326 -19.34 5.00 6.23
CA ALA A 326 -20.65 4.57 6.72
C ALA A 326 -21.79 5.44 6.19
N GLY A 327 -22.86 4.81 5.72
CA GLY A 327 -24.09 5.42 5.18
C GLY A 327 -24.95 6.05 6.27
N SER A 328 -24.39 6.98 7.03
CA SER A 328 -24.97 7.50 8.27
C SER A 328 -26.07 8.56 8.06
N ARG A 329 -26.30 9.01 6.82
CA ARG A 329 -27.46 9.82 6.44
C ARG A 329 -28.30 9.06 5.41
N LEU A 330 -29.41 8.47 5.87
CA LEU A 330 -30.35 7.76 5.02
C LEU A 330 -31.42 8.72 4.49
N TYR A 331 -31.53 8.83 3.18
CA TYR A 331 -32.57 9.61 2.51
C TYR A 331 -33.52 8.67 1.80
N ILE A 332 -34.81 8.73 2.11
CA ILE A 332 -35.84 7.86 1.52
C ILE A 332 -36.88 8.73 0.83
N GLN A 333 -37.24 8.36 -0.40
CA GLN A 333 -38.22 9.10 -1.17
C GLN A 333 -39.63 8.92 -0.58
N GLU A 334 -40.43 9.99 -0.61
CA GLU A 334 -41.69 10.09 0.16
C GLU A 334 -42.72 8.98 -0.12
N GLY A 335 -42.70 8.37 -1.31
CA GLY A 335 -43.68 7.35 -1.71
C GLY A 335 -43.54 6.01 -0.99
N ILE A 336 -42.35 5.69 -0.49
CA ILE A 336 -42.07 4.43 0.24
C ILE A 336 -41.60 4.66 1.68
N TYR A 337 -41.56 5.92 2.15
CA TYR A 337 -40.92 6.30 3.41
C TYR A 337 -41.46 5.53 4.63
N ASP A 338 -42.78 5.53 4.84
CA ASP A 338 -43.36 4.94 6.05
C ASP A 338 -43.18 3.41 6.08
N GLU A 339 -43.35 2.74 4.93
CA GLU A 339 -43.09 1.30 4.79
C GLU A 339 -41.61 0.98 5.05
N PHE A 340 -40.71 1.72 4.40
CA PHE A 340 -39.28 1.48 4.51
C PHE A 340 -38.78 1.69 5.94
N VAL A 341 -39.17 2.79 6.59
CA VAL A 341 -38.76 3.08 7.96
C VAL A 341 -39.24 2.00 8.92
N SER A 342 -40.48 1.55 8.80
CA SER A 342 -41.03 0.48 9.63
C SER A 342 -40.22 -0.82 9.49
N LYS A 343 -39.96 -1.27 8.26
CA LYS A 343 -39.17 -2.47 8.00
C LYS A 343 -37.71 -2.32 8.40
N PHE A 344 -37.12 -1.14 8.18
CA PHE A 344 -35.74 -0.85 8.55
C PHE A 344 -35.53 -0.86 10.07
N VAL A 345 -36.45 -0.28 10.84
CA VAL A 345 -36.41 -0.34 12.32
C VAL A 345 -36.47 -1.79 12.79
N ALA A 346 -37.41 -2.58 12.28
CA ALA A 346 -37.49 -4.00 12.63
C ALA A 346 -36.22 -4.79 12.28
N ALA A 347 -35.63 -4.51 11.11
CA ALA A 347 -34.38 -5.13 10.69
C ALA A 347 -33.19 -4.71 11.56
N ALA A 348 -33.12 -3.45 11.97
CA ALA A 348 -32.07 -2.94 12.84
C ALA A 348 -32.17 -3.52 14.27
N GLU A 349 -33.38 -3.72 14.79
CA GLU A 349 -33.62 -4.37 16.09
C GLU A 349 -33.28 -5.87 16.07
N ALA A 350 -33.36 -6.50 14.90
CA ALA A 350 -32.94 -7.88 14.68
C ALA A 350 -31.42 -8.05 14.49
N VAL A 351 -30.65 -6.96 14.37
CA VAL A 351 -29.18 -7.05 14.27
C VAL A 351 -28.61 -7.62 15.56
N LYS A 352 -27.92 -8.76 15.44
CA LYS A 352 -27.27 -9.39 16.59
C LYS A 352 -26.02 -8.60 16.99
N VAL A 353 -26.09 -7.96 18.14
CA VAL A 353 -24.98 -7.32 18.84
C VAL A 353 -24.46 -8.27 19.92
N GLY A 354 -23.16 -8.55 19.94
CA GLY A 354 -22.63 -9.42 20.98
C GLY A 354 -21.19 -9.85 20.75
N ASP A 355 -20.85 -11.00 21.33
CA ASP A 355 -19.50 -11.59 21.25
C ASP A 355 -18.99 -11.59 19.80
N PRO A 356 -17.86 -10.91 19.53
CA PRO A 356 -17.22 -10.91 18.22
C PRO A 356 -16.95 -12.30 17.62
N PHE A 357 -16.78 -13.32 18.47
CA PHE A 357 -16.44 -14.68 18.05
C PHE A 357 -17.66 -15.58 17.82
N ALA A 358 -18.87 -15.13 18.14
CA ALA A 358 -20.09 -15.86 17.82
C ALA A 358 -20.41 -15.75 16.32
N GLU A 359 -20.75 -16.89 15.69
CA GLU A 359 -20.92 -17.00 14.23
C GLU A 359 -22.03 -16.10 13.66
N ASP A 360 -23.06 -15.81 14.45
CA ASP A 360 -24.21 -15.01 14.06
C ASP A 360 -24.14 -13.55 14.53
N THR A 361 -23.04 -13.13 15.16
CA THR A 361 -22.82 -11.72 15.50
C THR A 361 -22.50 -10.91 14.25
N LEU A 362 -23.36 -9.92 13.96
CA LEU A 362 -23.09 -8.94 12.90
C LEU A 362 -22.31 -7.74 13.45
N GLN A 363 -22.74 -7.24 14.61
CA GLN A 363 -22.21 -6.03 15.25
C GLN A 363 -21.42 -6.40 16.51
N GLY A 364 -20.14 -6.06 16.53
CA GLY A 364 -19.25 -6.30 17.66
C GLY A 364 -19.26 -5.15 18.67
N ALA A 365 -18.21 -5.08 19.47
CA ALA A 365 -17.98 -3.97 20.40
C ALA A 365 -17.49 -2.72 19.64
N GLN A 366 -17.61 -1.56 20.26
CA GLN A 366 -16.84 -0.38 19.87
C GLN A 366 -15.40 -0.55 20.33
N ASN A 367 -14.43 -0.04 19.57
CA ASN A 367 -13.01 -0.27 19.81
C ASN A 367 -12.50 0.19 21.19
N SER A 368 -13.14 1.16 21.84
CA SER A 368 -12.72 1.61 23.18
C SER A 368 -13.84 2.28 23.96
N TRP A 369 -13.67 2.37 25.29
CA TRP A 369 -14.56 3.16 26.15
C TRP A 369 -14.69 4.61 25.69
N ASN A 370 -13.58 5.25 25.30
CA ASN A 370 -13.59 6.64 24.82
C ASN A 370 -14.46 6.80 23.56
N GLN A 371 -14.45 5.81 22.68
CA GLN A 371 -15.25 5.81 21.47
C GLN A 371 -16.74 5.59 21.79
N LEU A 372 -17.06 4.62 22.66
CA LEU A 372 -18.42 4.41 23.15
C LEU A 372 -19.00 5.66 23.83
N ASP A 373 -18.25 6.28 24.75
CA ASP A 373 -18.66 7.50 25.45
C ASP A 373 -18.87 8.68 24.48
N LYS A 374 -18.02 8.82 23.46
CA LYS A 374 -18.22 9.79 22.38
C LYS A 374 -19.57 9.57 21.68
N ILE A 375 -19.88 8.32 21.29
CA ILE A 375 -21.12 7.98 20.58
C ILE A 375 -22.35 8.28 21.46
N LEU A 376 -22.32 7.88 22.73
CA LEU A 376 -23.40 8.14 23.69
C LEU A 376 -23.66 9.65 23.85
N LYS A 377 -22.61 10.48 23.86
CA LYS A 377 -22.76 11.94 23.87
C LYS A 377 -23.40 12.51 22.60
N TYR A 378 -23.15 11.93 21.42
CA TYR A 378 -23.86 12.31 20.19
C TYR A 378 -25.33 11.91 20.25
N ILE A 379 -25.64 10.74 20.80
CA ILE A 379 -27.02 10.27 20.99
C ILE A 379 -27.77 11.22 21.94
N ASP A 380 -27.15 11.60 23.06
CA ASP A 380 -27.73 12.56 24.01
C ASP A 380 -27.94 13.94 23.36
N ALA A 381 -26.99 14.40 22.53
CA ALA A 381 -27.15 15.63 21.76
C ALA A 381 -28.33 15.55 20.77
N GLY A 382 -28.48 14.44 20.04
CA GLY A 382 -29.60 14.21 19.14
C GLY A 382 -30.96 14.30 19.84
N LYS A 383 -31.09 13.64 21.00
CA LYS A 383 -32.29 13.74 21.85
C LYS A 383 -32.55 15.18 22.33
N ALA A 384 -31.50 15.89 22.74
CA ALA A 384 -31.60 17.26 23.25
C ALA A 384 -31.96 18.28 22.16
N GLU A 385 -31.54 18.05 20.92
CA GLU A 385 -31.85 18.90 19.76
C GLU A 385 -33.24 18.63 19.17
N GLY A 386 -33.96 17.63 19.69
CA GLY A 386 -35.35 17.32 19.32
C GLY A 386 -35.54 16.23 18.27
N ALA A 387 -34.47 15.50 17.90
CA ALA A 387 -34.60 14.36 17.00
C ALA A 387 -35.41 13.24 17.68
N LYS A 388 -36.25 12.55 16.89
CA LYS A 388 -37.03 11.41 17.39
C LYS A 388 -36.17 10.15 17.35
N LEU A 389 -35.95 9.55 18.52
CA LEU A 389 -35.29 8.23 18.60
C LEU A 389 -36.29 7.15 18.16
N LEU A 390 -36.01 6.48 17.05
CA LEU A 390 -36.86 5.41 16.49
C LEU A 390 -36.46 4.03 17.00
N SER A 391 -35.16 3.81 17.28
CA SER A 391 -34.66 2.57 17.88
C SER A 391 -33.29 2.78 18.55
N GLY A 392 -32.93 1.90 19.49
CA GLY A 392 -31.65 1.88 20.18
C GLY A 392 -31.41 3.09 21.09
N GLY A 393 -30.28 3.78 20.92
CA GLY A 393 -29.96 5.00 21.64
C GLY A 393 -29.42 4.80 23.06
N GLU A 394 -28.87 3.62 23.34
CA GLU A 394 -28.30 3.22 24.63
C GLU A 394 -27.26 2.10 24.50
N ARG A 395 -26.41 1.97 25.53
CA ARG A 395 -25.46 0.85 25.67
C ARG A 395 -26.22 -0.48 25.80
N SER A 396 -25.65 -1.57 25.30
CA SER A 396 -26.14 -2.92 25.65
C SER A 396 -25.83 -3.24 27.11
N GLU A 397 -26.62 -4.13 27.72
CA GLU A 397 -26.37 -4.61 29.08
C GLU A 397 -25.13 -5.52 29.14
N GLY A 398 -24.46 -5.55 30.29
CA GLY A 398 -23.31 -6.43 30.54
C GLY A 398 -21.94 -5.78 30.35
N LYS A 399 -20.91 -6.64 30.25
CA LYS A 399 -19.52 -6.27 29.97
C LYS A 399 -19.31 -6.01 28.48
N GLY A 400 -18.28 -5.22 28.16
CA GLY A 400 -17.85 -4.88 26.81
C GLY A 400 -18.44 -3.58 26.30
N PHE A 401 -17.79 -2.98 25.30
CA PHE A 401 -18.15 -1.66 24.79
C PHE A 401 -19.25 -1.72 23.72
N PHE A 402 -20.35 -2.41 24.03
CA PHE A 402 -21.46 -2.64 23.12
C PHE A 402 -22.52 -1.53 23.17
N ILE A 403 -23.14 -1.24 22.03
CA ILE A 403 -24.20 -0.24 21.88
C ILE A 403 -25.26 -0.79 20.92
N LYS A 404 -26.53 -0.43 21.15
CA LYS A 404 -27.63 -0.87 20.29
C LYS A 404 -27.62 -0.11 18.95
N PRO A 405 -27.97 -0.77 17.82
CA PRO A 405 -28.26 -0.10 16.54
C PRO A 405 -29.21 1.07 16.76
N THR A 406 -28.78 2.28 16.40
CA THR A 406 -29.50 3.50 16.76
C THR A 406 -30.01 4.23 15.53
N ILE A 407 -31.30 4.53 15.51
CA ILE A 407 -31.96 5.22 14.39
C ILE A 407 -32.64 6.49 14.92
N PHE A 408 -32.30 7.63 14.32
CA PHE A 408 -32.99 8.89 14.54
C PHE A 408 -33.84 9.26 13.32
N GLY A 409 -35.09 9.64 13.54
CA GLY A 409 -35.99 10.28 12.57
C GLY A 409 -36.37 11.70 13.01
N ASP A 410 -37.23 12.35 12.21
CA ASP A 410 -37.68 13.73 12.44
C ASP A 410 -36.51 14.70 12.71
N VAL A 411 -35.42 14.52 11.97
CA VAL A 411 -34.19 15.31 12.09
C VAL A 411 -34.23 16.57 11.23
N THR A 412 -33.34 17.51 11.51
CA THR A 412 -33.13 18.71 10.68
C THR A 412 -31.66 18.85 10.30
N GLU A 413 -31.36 19.50 9.17
CA GLU A 413 -30.01 19.60 8.61
C GLU A 413 -29.00 20.35 9.49
N LYS A 414 -29.47 21.07 10.52
CA LYS A 414 -28.60 21.80 11.46
C LYS A 414 -28.22 20.98 12.69
N MET A 415 -28.83 19.80 12.87
CA MET A 415 -28.56 18.97 14.04
C MET A 415 -27.15 18.40 13.96
N LYS A 416 -26.49 18.32 15.12
CA LYS A 416 -25.12 17.83 15.24
C LYS A 416 -24.99 16.39 14.73
N ILE A 417 -25.98 15.56 15.01
CA ILE A 417 -26.05 14.16 14.55
C ILE A 417 -26.20 14.02 13.02
N VAL A 418 -26.58 15.09 12.31
CA VAL A 418 -26.69 15.15 10.85
C VAL A 418 -25.44 15.74 10.22
N THR A 419 -24.80 16.73 10.84
CA THR A 419 -23.63 17.43 10.26
C THR A 419 -22.30 16.79 10.60
N GLU A 420 -22.18 16.14 11.77
CA GLU A 420 -20.91 15.60 12.27
C GLU A 420 -20.82 14.07 12.13
N GLU A 421 -19.59 13.59 11.95
CA GLU A 421 -19.26 12.17 11.99
C GLU A 421 -19.27 11.65 13.43
N ILE A 422 -20.21 10.74 13.71
CA ILE A 422 -20.36 10.07 15.01
C ILE A 422 -19.33 8.93 15.14
N PHE A 423 -19.15 8.16 14.05
CA PHE A 423 -18.27 7.00 13.95
C PHE A 423 -18.71 5.84 14.87
N GLY A 424 -20.00 5.49 14.77
CA GLY A 424 -20.64 4.42 15.53
C GLY A 424 -21.95 4.01 14.85
N PRO A 425 -22.71 3.06 15.41
CA PRO A 425 -23.86 2.45 14.76
C PRO A 425 -25.11 3.34 14.91
N VAL A 426 -25.02 4.57 14.40
CA VAL A 426 -26.04 5.62 14.52
C VAL A 426 -26.34 6.21 13.15
N ILE A 427 -27.60 6.13 12.74
CA ILE A 427 -28.09 6.65 11.45
C ILE A 427 -29.19 7.69 11.65
N THR A 428 -29.18 8.71 10.80
CA THR A 428 -30.30 9.68 10.70
C THR A 428 -31.11 9.40 9.45
N VAL A 429 -32.43 9.41 9.55
CA VAL A 429 -33.37 9.13 8.46
C VAL A 429 -34.09 10.40 8.05
N HIS A 430 -34.09 10.66 6.74
CA HIS A 430 -34.58 11.86 6.10
C HIS A 430 -35.59 11.50 5.00
N LYS A 431 -36.59 12.36 4.81
CA LYS A 431 -37.57 12.24 3.73
C LYS A 431 -37.22 13.23 2.62
N PHE A 432 -37.31 12.80 1.37
CA PHE A 432 -37.16 13.70 0.21
C PHE A 432 -38.24 13.41 -0.85
N LYS A 433 -38.46 14.35 -1.78
CA LYS A 433 -39.46 14.23 -2.85
C LYS A 433 -38.83 14.10 -4.22
N THR A 434 -37.82 14.93 -4.51
CA THR A 434 -37.25 15.04 -5.85
C THR A 434 -35.76 14.72 -5.88
N VAL A 435 -35.27 14.35 -7.06
CA VAL A 435 -33.83 14.15 -7.31
C VAL A 435 -33.03 15.41 -6.98
N ASP A 436 -33.52 16.59 -7.35
CA ASP A 436 -32.82 17.86 -7.12
C ASP A 436 -32.68 18.19 -5.64
N GLU A 437 -33.73 17.93 -4.87
CA GLU A 437 -33.73 18.07 -3.42
C GLU A 437 -32.71 17.15 -2.76
N VAL A 438 -32.75 15.84 -3.06
CA VAL A 438 -31.84 14.89 -2.39
C VAL A 438 -30.39 15.12 -2.77
N VAL A 439 -30.10 15.51 -4.02
CA VAL A 439 -28.74 15.89 -4.44
C VAL A 439 -28.25 17.11 -3.66
N LYS A 440 -29.11 18.10 -3.40
CA LYS A 440 -28.76 19.27 -2.59
C LYS A 440 -28.43 18.86 -1.15
N LEU A 441 -29.31 18.08 -0.50
CA LEU A 441 -29.13 17.63 0.89
C LEU A 441 -27.92 16.71 1.05
N ALA A 442 -27.76 15.74 0.14
CA ALA A 442 -26.63 14.83 0.12
C ALA A 442 -25.28 15.55 0.05
N ASN A 443 -25.20 16.63 -0.73
CA ASN A 443 -24.02 17.47 -0.88
C ASN A 443 -23.88 18.58 0.19
N ASP A 444 -24.88 18.80 1.04
CA ASP A 444 -24.85 19.82 2.10
C ASP A 444 -24.06 19.33 3.31
N THR A 445 -22.74 19.22 3.13
CA THR A 445 -21.80 18.77 4.14
C THR A 445 -20.37 19.20 3.74
N GLU A 446 -19.46 19.33 4.70
CA GLU A 446 -18.04 19.54 4.38
C GLU A 446 -17.36 18.27 3.86
N TYR A 447 -17.97 17.10 4.10
CA TYR A 447 -17.44 15.79 3.74
C TYR A 447 -17.76 15.39 2.29
N GLY A 448 -17.11 14.34 1.81
CA GLY A 448 -17.32 13.82 0.46
C GLY A 448 -16.64 12.48 0.20
N LEU A 449 -16.69 11.56 1.17
CA LEU A 449 -16.00 10.28 1.05
C LEU A 449 -16.71 9.31 0.12
N ALA A 450 -17.93 8.91 0.47
CA ALA A 450 -18.71 7.94 -0.30
C ALA A 450 -20.20 8.31 -0.36
N ALA A 451 -20.95 7.61 -1.20
CA ALA A 451 -22.41 7.67 -1.25
C ALA A 451 -23.00 6.34 -1.76
N GLY A 452 -24.26 6.08 -1.42
CA GLY A 452 -25.04 4.94 -1.91
C GLY A 452 -26.32 5.38 -2.58
N ILE A 453 -26.71 4.69 -3.64
CA ILE A 453 -27.97 4.91 -4.39
C ILE A 453 -28.69 3.56 -4.51
N GLN A 454 -29.98 3.52 -4.19
CA GLN A 454 -30.85 2.37 -4.37
C GLN A 454 -32.01 2.76 -5.29
N SER A 455 -32.08 2.17 -6.48
CA SER A 455 -33.11 2.42 -7.50
C SER A 455 -33.00 1.37 -8.61
N GLU A 456 -34.14 0.91 -9.14
CA GLU A 456 -34.18 0.04 -10.33
C GLU A 456 -34.00 0.83 -11.64
N ASN A 457 -34.14 2.16 -11.60
CA ASN A 457 -33.96 3.03 -12.76
C ASN A 457 -32.49 3.47 -12.94
N VAL A 458 -31.84 2.87 -13.95
CA VAL A 458 -30.45 3.16 -14.32
C VAL A 458 -30.19 4.63 -14.70
N HIS A 459 -31.19 5.34 -15.24
CA HIS A 459 -31.04 6.76 -15.59
C HIS A 459 -30.96 7.63 -14.33
N VAL A 460 -31.80 7.35 -13.32
CA VAL A 460 -31.75 8.03 -12.02
C VAL A 460 -30.42 7.75 -11.34
N CYS A 461 -29.99 6.48 -11.33
CA CYS A 461 -28.71 6.08 -10.74
C CYS A 461 -27.53 6.87 -11.32
N HIS A 462 -27.38 6.94 -12.65
CA HIS A 462 -26.26 7.66 -13.26
C HIS A 462 -26.39 9.19 -13.20
N ASP A 463 -27.60 9.76 -13.27
CA ASP A 463 -27.76 11.21 -13.09
C ASP A 463 -27.37 11.63 -11.66
N VAL A 464 -27.91 10.94 -10.65
CA VAL A 464 -27.61 11.22 -9.25
C VAL A 464 -26.13 11.00 -8.96
N ALA A 465 -25.55 9.87 -9.38
CA ALA A 465 -24.13 9.57 -9.16
C ALA A 465 -23.20 10.65 -9.72
N ARG A 466 -23.49 11.18 -10.92
CA ARG A 466 -22.72 12.27 -11.54
C ARG A 466 -22.80 13.59 -10.75
N ARG A 467 -23.87 13.81 -10.00
CA ARG A 467 -24.17 15.06 -9.29
C ARG A 467 -23.73 15.04 -7.82
N LEU A 468 -23.42 13.86 -7.27
CA LEU A 468 -22.91 13.70 -5.92
C LEU A 468 -21.41 14.04 -5.86
N LYS A 469 -21.00 14.79 -4.83
CA LYS A 469 -19.61 15.14 -4.56
C LYS A 469 -18.98 14.14 -3.60
N ALA A 470 -18.83 12.90 -4.07
CA ALA A 470 -18.25 11.81 -3.31
C ALA A 470 -17.11 11.12 -4.07
N GLY A 471 -16.14 10.59 -3.34
CA GLY A 471 -15.04 9.80 -3.89
C GLY A 471 -15.48 8.50 -4.54
N THR A 472 -16.42 7.83 -3.90
CA THR A 472 -17.00 6.55 -4.35
C THR A 472 -18.52 6.65 -4.30
N VAL A 473 -19.20 6.18 -5.34
CA VAL A 473 -20.67 6.09 -5.38
C VAL A 473 -21.06 4.66 -5.73
N TRP A 474 -21.76 4.00 -4.81
CA TRP A 474 -22.29 2.65 -5.02
C TRP A 474 -23.74 2.71 -5.49
N ILE A 475 -24.08 1.92 -6.50
CA ILE A 475 -25.45 1.77 -7.02
C ILE A 475 -25.92 0.35 -6.69
N ASN A 476 -27.04 0.23 -5.97
CA ASN A 476 -27.66 -1.03 -5.54
C ASN A 476 -26.74 -1.97 -4.74
N THR A 477 -25.68 -1.42 -4.16
CA THR A 477 -24.76 -2.05 -3.20
C THR A 477 -24.25 -0.97 -2.23
N TYR A 478 -23.48 -1.35 -1.22
CA TYR A 478 -22.80 -0.42 -0.32
C TYR A 478 -21.58 -1.10 0.32
N ASN A 479 -20.51 -0.35 0.58
CA ASN A 479 -19.29 -0.87 1.20
C ASN A 479 -18.59 -1.99 0.41
N ASP A 480 -18.81 -2.04 -0.90
CA ASP A 480 -18.22 -3.04 -1.80
C ASP A 480 -16.91 -2.53 -2.39
N PHE A 481 -15.79 -3.08 -1.93
CA PHE A 481 -14.44 -2.64 -2.28
C PHE A 481 -13.77 -3.61 -3.24
N HIS A 482 -13.06 -3.04 -4.22
CA HIS A 482 -12.20 -3.79 -5.12
C HIS A 482 -10.79 -3.18 -5.15
N PRO A 483 -9.70 -3.97 -5.02
CA PRO A 483 -8.31 -3.45 -4.97
C PRO A 483 -7.90 -2.50 -6.09
N MET A 484 -8.50 -2.68 -7.28
CA MET A 484 -8.21 -1.87 -8.47
C MET A 484 -9.03 -0.57 -8.56
N VAL A 485 -10.02 -0.35 -7.69
CA VAL A 485 -10.86 0.85 -7.70
C VAL A 485 -10.28 1.84 -6.68
N PRO A 486 -9.96 3.08 -7.07
CA PRO A 486 -9.43 4.07 -6.14
C PRO A 486 -10.48 4.47 -5.11
N PHE A 487 -10.02 4.76 -3.91
CA PHE A 487 -10.85 5.23 -2.80
C PHE A 487 -10.26 6.53 -2.24
N GLY A 488 -11.13 7.47 -1.90
CA GLY A 488 -10.75 8.63 -1.10
C GLY A 488 -11.58 9.88 -1.31
N GLY A 489 -11.48 10.82 -0.38
CA GLY A 489 -12.48 11.87 -0.20
C GLY A 489 -12.42 13.08 -1.16
N TYR A 490 -13.60 13.66 -1.39
CA TYR A 490 -13.79 15.07 -1.75
C TYR A 490 -13.86 15.92 -0.46
N GLY A 491 -13.75 17.24 -0.60
CA GLY A 491 -13.95 18.17 0.52
C GLY A 491 -13.02 17.89 1.70
N ALA A 492 -13.56 17.90 2.91
CA ALA A 492 -12.84 17.61 4.14
C ALA A 492 -12.57 16.12 4.38
N SER A 493 -13.09 15.22 3.54
CA SER A 493 -12.89 13.78 3.68
C SER A 493 -11.52 13.30 3.21
N GLY A 494 -10.70 14.12 2.56
CA GLY A 494 -9.35 13.70 2.23
C GLY A 494 -8.64 14.53 1.17
N MET A 495 -7.38 14.13 0.92
CA MET A 495 -6.51 14.67 -0.11
C MET A 495 -5.68 13.52 -0.71
N GLY A 496 -5.81 13.33 -2.02
CA GLY A 496 -5.26 12.17 -2.72
C GLY A 496 -6.25 11.00 -2.79
N ARG A 497 -5.78 9.85 -3.27
CA ARG A 497 -6.56 8.60 -3.35
C ARG A 497 -5.70 7.43 -2.94
N GLU A 498 -6.24 6.50 -2.18
CA GLU A 498 -5.64 5.19 -1.94
C GLU A 498 -6.24 4.13 -2.88
N MET A 499 -5.60 2.96 -2.95
CA MET A 499 -5.97 1.87 -3.87
C MET A 499 -5.91 2.25 -5.37
N GLY A 500 -6.24 1.31 -6.25
CA GLY A 500 -6.24 1.54 -7.69
C GLY A 500 -4.85 1.87 -8.25
N LYS A 501 -4.82 2.48 -9.43
CA LYS A 501 -3.58 2.96 -10.05
C LYS A 501 -3.18 4.33 -9.51
N GLU A 502 -4.19 5.12 -9.14
CA GLU A 502 -4.10 6.50 -8.68
C GLU A 502 -3.22 6.61 -7.43
N VAL A 503 -3.21 5.61 -6.56
CA VAL A 503 -2.35 5.59 -5.37
C VAL A 503 -0.86 5.70 -5.70
N LEU A 504 -0.41 5.22 -6.86
CA LEU A 504 1.00 5.30 -7.27
C LEU A 504 1.49 6.75 -7.38
N ASP A 505 0.58 7.68 -7.68
CA ASP A 505 0.91 9.10 -7.74
C ASP A 505 1.30 9.63 -6.38
N ASN A 506 0.72 9.13 -5.28
CA ASN A 506 1.06 9.58 -3.93
C ASN A 506 2.49 9.23 -3.50
N TYR A 507 3.08 8.19 -4.10
CA TYR A 507 4.37 7.62 -3.69
C TYR A 507 5.48 7.83 -4.71
N THR A 508 5.22 8.61 -5.77
CA THR A 508 6.23 8.94 -6.77
C THR A 508 6.30 10.43 -7.03
N GLN A 509 7.46 10.88 -7.52
CA GLN A 509 7.67 12.19 -8.10
C GLN A 509 8.03 12.06 -9.58
N THR A 510 7.55 13.01 -10.39
CA THR A 510 7.89 13.07 -11.81
C THR A 510 9.20 13.82 -11.97
N LYS A 511 10.17 13.21 -12.63
CA LYS A 511 11.37 13.88 -13.13
C LYS A 511 11.26 13.99 -14.65
N ALA A 512 11.25 15.22 -15.17
CA ALA A 512 11.48 15.47 -16.58
C ALA A 512 12.99 15.49 -16.84
N SER A 513 13.43 14.78 -17.86
CA SER A 513 14.83 14.77 -18.28
C SER A 513 14.89 15.28 -19.72
N ASP A 514 15.34 16.52 -19.90
CA ASP A 514 15.47 17.16 -21.23
C ASP A 514 16.87 16.99 -21.84
N ALA A 515 17.77 16.30 -21.15
CA ALA A 515 19.20 16.44 -21.39
C ALA A 515 19.78 15.42 -22.37
N VAL A 516 18.97 14.75 -23.19
CA VAL A 516 19.50 14.11 -24.40
C VAL A 516 19.02 14.89 -25.59
N THR A 517 19.81 15.89 -25.99
CA THR A 517 19.73 16.42 -27.35
C THR A 517 20.17 15.31 -28.30
N ILE A 518 19.23 14.44 -28.68
CA ILE A 518 19.42 13.59 -29.85
C ILE A 518 19.26 14.50 -31.05
N ARG A 519 20.37 15.10 -31.53
CA ARG A 519 20.34 15.78 -32.83
C ARG A 519 20.23 14.69 -33.89
N THR A 520 19.02 14.40 -34.34
CA THR A 520 18.77 13.65 -35.58
C THR A 520 19.08 14.56 -36.78
N ARG A 521 20.36 14.92 -36.98
CA ARG A 521 20.78 15.67 -38.18
C ARG A 521 21.49 14.74 -39.16
N LYS A 522 20.73 13.83 -39.75
CA LYS A 522 20.66 13.56 -41.20
C LYS A 522 20.05 12.18 -41.44
N VAL A 523 18.96 12.15 -42.20
CA VAL A 523 18.69 11.00 -43.05
C VAL A 523 19.73 11.07 -44.16
N ILE A 524 20.76 10.22 -44.06
CA ILE A 524 21.70 10.06 -45.17
C ILE A 524 21.09 8.96 -46.04
N THR A 525 20.71 9.32 -47.26
CA THR A 525 20.53 8.32 -48.31
C THR A 525 21.92 7.84 -48.67
N ASN A 526 22.29 6.63 -48.25
CA ASN A 526 23.56 6.05 -48.67
C ASN A 526 23.40 5.67 -50.16
N PRO A 527 24.08 6.37 -51.10
CA PRO A 527 23.89 6.14 -52.54
C PRO A 527 24.30 4.72 -52.96
N LEU A 528 25.14 4.05 -52.16
CA LEU A 528 25.63 2.69 -52.42
C LEU A 528 24.67 1.60 -51.95
N LEU A 529 23.75 1.91 -51.03
CA LEU A 529 22.82 0.93 -50.45
C LEU A 529 21.36 1.16 -50.88
N ALA A 530 21.05 2.31 -51.47
CA ALA A 530 19.70 2.74 -51.85
C ALA A 530 18.67 2.66 -50.69
N ARG A 531 19.11 2.81 -49.44
CA ARG A 531 18.24 2.84 -48.25
C ARG A 531 18.53 4.08 -47.41
N ARG A 532 17.49 4.64 -46.80
CA ARG A 532 17.62 5.72 -45.80
C ARG A 532 18.24 5.13 -44.53
N GLN A 533 19.37 5.66 -44.10
CA GLN A 533 19.97 5.31 -42.82
C GLN A 533 19.71 6.43 -41.80
N PHE A 534 19.31 6.02 -40.60
CA PHE A 534 19.20 6.91 -39.45
C PHE A 534 20.56 6.96 -38.74
N VAL A 535 21.16 8.15 -38.68
CA VAL A 535 22.33 8.40 -37.82
C VAL A 535 21.83 9.09 -36.55
N ILE A 536 22.05 8.46 -35.41
CA ILE A 536 21.67 8.98 -34.09
C ILE A 536 22.93 9.50 -33.41
N ASP A 537 23.12 10.82 -33.38
CA ASP A 537 24.13 11.45 -32.52
C ASP A 537 23.55 11.59 -31.11
N VAL A 538 24.03 10.77 -30.17
CA VAL A 538 23.69 10.90 -28.75
C VAL A 538 24.68 11.87 -28.10
N LEU A 539 24.30 13.13 -27.94
CA LEU A 539 25.09 14.13 -27.22
C LEU A 539 24.79 14.01 -25.71
N HIS A 540 25.80 13.67 -24.92
CA HIS A 540 25.69 13.58 -23.46
C HIS A 540 26.08 14.93 -22.81
N PRO A 541 25.29 15.48 -21.87
CA PRO A 541 25.45 16.86 -21.38
C PRO A 541 26.71 17.09 -20.52
N ASN A 542 27.27 16.03 -19.92
CA ASN A 542 28.41 16.14 -18.97
C ASN A 542 29.78 15.74 -19.55
N ARG A 543 29.99 15.81 -20.86
CA ARG A 543 31.36 15.67 -21.41
C ARG A 543 31.72 16.88 -22.26
N PRO A 544 32.88 17.53 -22.02
CA PRO A 544 33.37 18.56 -22.91
C PRO A 544 33.53 17.96 -24.30
N ASN A 545 32.95 18.64 -25.28
CA ASN A 545 33.07 18.32 -26.69
C ASN A 545 34.55 18.17 -27.04
N VAL A 546 35.00 16.98 -27.44
CA VAL A 546 36.17 16.93 -28.33
C VAL A 546 35.69 17.59 -29.62
N SER A 547 36.23 18.76 -29.95
CA SER A 547 35.77 19.48 -31.13
C SER A 547 36.06 18.64 -32.38
N LYS A 548 35.27 18.83 -33.45
CA LYS A 548 35.51 18.14 -34.72
C LYS A 548 36.94 18.37 -35.24
N ASP A 549 37.51 19.52 -34.89
CA ASP A 549 38.85 19.91 -35.31
C ASP A 549 39.93 19.26 -34.43
N GLU A 550 39.69 19.13 -33.12
CA GLU A 550 40.58 18.40 -32.20
C GLU A 550 40.62 16.88 -32.52
N LEU A 551 39.49 16.33 -32.98
CA LEU A 551 39.39 14.94 -33.43
C LEU A 551 40.09 14.74 -34.78
N ARG A 552 40.00 15.73 -35.69
CA ARG A 552 40.77 15.76 -36.94
C ARG A 552 42.26 15.91 -36.71
N GLU A 553 42.67 16.70 -35.74
CA GLU A 553 44.06 16.95 -35.39
C GLU A 553 44.70 15.68 -34.80
N LYS A 554 44.03 15.02 -33.85
CA LYS A 554 44.47 13.70 -33.32
C LYS A 554 44.53 12.62 -34.40
N LEU A 555 43.56 12.59 -35.31
CA LEU A 555 43.58 11.68 -36.47
C LEU A 555 44.71 12.02 -37.45
N SER A 556 45.00 13.30 -37.65
CA SER A 556 46.08 13.77 -38.53
C SER A 556 47.47 13.44 -37.97
N GLU A 557 47.68 13.59 -36.66
CA GLU A 557 48.93 13.17 -36.01
C GLU A 557 49.14 11.66 -36.06
N LEU A 558 48.10 10.87 -35.85
CA LEU A 558 48.16 9.41 -35.96
C LEU A 558 48.43 8.96 -37.41
N TYR A 559 47.86 9.64 -38.41
CA TYR A 559 48.14 9.37 -39.83
C TYR A 559 49.56 9.79 -40.27
N LYS A 560 50.16 10.78 -39.60
CA LYS A 560 51.56 11.15 -39.80
C LYS A 560 52.53 10.12 -39.22
N ALA A 561 52.11 9.40 -38.17
CA ALA A 561 52.94 8.38 -37.50
C ALA A 561 53.00 7.05 -38.26
N ASP A 562 51.90 6.63 -38.91
CA ASP A 562 51.86 5.44 -39.76
C ASP A 562 50.79 5.62 -40.87
N LYS A 563 51.26 5.86 -42.09
CA LYS A 563 50.38 6.15 -43.25
C LYS A 563 49.58 4.93 -43.72
N ASP A 564 49.92 3.75 -43.23
CA ASP A 564 49.36 2.48 -43.68
C ASP A 564 48.42 1.80 -42.67
N ALA A 565 48.22 2.40 -41.48
CA ALA A 565 47.47 1.79 -40.40
C ALA A 565 45.94 1.94 -40.52
N VAL A 566 45.21 0.84 -40.39
CA VAL A 566 43.74 0.82 -40.16
C VAL A 566 43.46 1.07 -38.67
N SER A 567 42.83 2.20 -38.36
CA SER A 567 42.47 2.54 -36.98
C SER A 567 41.01 2.21 -36.66
N VAL A 568 40.79 1.30 -35.70
CA VAL A 568 39.45 0.97 -35.16
C VAL A 568 39.28 1.64 -33.80
N PHE A 569 38.36 2.59 -33.69
CA PHE A 569 38.01 3.19 -32.40
C PHE A 569 36.93 2.38 -31.70
N GLY A 570 37.27 1.77 -30.57
CA GLY A 570 36.27 1.24 -29.64
C GLY A 570 35.74 2.36 -28.75
N PHE A 571 34.57 2.92 -29.05
CA PHE A 571 33.89 3.77 -28.08
C PHE A 571 33.21 2.91 -27.02
N ARG A 572 33.60 3.08 -25.76
CA ARG A 572 32.77 2.64 -24.62
C ARG A 572 31.71 3.72 -24.39
N THR A 573 30.49 3.46 -24.81
CA THR A 573 29.32 4.13 -24.23
C THR A 573 28.98 3.40 -22.93
N HIS A 574 29.11 4.10 -21.79
CA HIS A 574 28.73 3.58 -20.49
C HIS A 574 27.23 3.76 -20.23
N PHE A 575 26.40 3.19 -21.10
CA PHE A 575 24.99 3.00 -20.81
C PHE A 575 24.53 1.63 -21.30
N GLY A 576 24.20 0.75 -20.34
CA GLY A 576 23.40 -0.45 -20.55
C GLY A 576 24.08 -1.62 -21.27
N GLY A 577 24.73 -2.51 -20.51
CA GLY A 577 24.59 -3.97 -20.64
C GLY A 577 24.90 -4.70 -21.97
N GLY A 578 25.37 -4.06 -23.03
CA GLY A 578 25.67 -4.73 -24.31
C GLY A 578 26.70 -4.00 -25.15
N LYS A 579 27.72 -4.73 -25.63
CA LYS A 579 28.75 -4.19 -26.55
C LYS A 579 28.12 -3.87 -27.91
N SER A 580 27.67 -2.65 -28.13
CA SER A 580 27.42 -2.13 -29.48
C SER A 580 28.74 -1.59 -30.06
N THR A 581 29.25 -2.27 -31.08
CA THR A 581 30.43 -1.86 -31.84
C THR A 581 29.98 -1.22 -33.15
N GLY A 582 30.25 0.07 -33.34
CA GLY A 582 30.39 0.63 -34.69
C GLY A 582 31.84 0.51 -35.16
N PHE A 583 32.07 0.39 -36.47
CA PHE A 583 33.40 0.46 -37.07
C PHE A 583 33.35 1.15 -38.43
N GLY A 584 34.46 1.80 -38.80
CA GLY A 584 34.74 2.26 -40.16
C GLY A 584 36.02 1.59 -40.66
N LEU A 585 36.05 1.23 -41.95
CA LEU A 585 37.23 0.70 -42.63
C LEU A 585 37.78 1.78 -43.56
N ILE A 586 39.09 1.95 -43.60
CA ILE A 586 39.78 2.86 -44.51
C ILE A 586 40.74 2.02 -45.36
N TYR A 587 40.59 2.13 -46.68
CA TYR A 587 41.43 1.45 -47.67
C TYR A 587 42.33 2.48 -48.35
N GLN A 588 43.53 2.06 -48.75
CA GLN A 588 44.50 2.95 -49.41
C GLN A 588 44.14 3.25 -50.87
N SER A 589 43.32 2.40 -51.52
CA SER A 589 42.82 2.64 -52.87
C SER A 589 41.52 1.88 -53.15
N VAL A 590 40.80 2.29 -54.21
CA VAL A 590 39.56 1.64 -54.68
C VAL A 590 39.79 0.22 -55.22
N ALA A 591 41.01 -0.12 -55.65
CA ALA A 591 41.36 -1.46 -56.10
C ALA A 591 41.54 -2.44 -54.92
N ASP A 592 42.08 -1.97 -53.80
CA ASP A 592 42.26 -2.78 -52.58
C ASP A 592 40.93 -3.08 -51.88
N ALA A 593 40.00 -2.13 -51.91
CA ALA A 593 38.62 -2.36 -51.48
C ALA A 593 37.93 -3.45 -52.32
N LYS A 594 38.20 -3.51 -53.62
CA LYS A 594 37.59 -4.49 -54.55
C LYS A 594 38.22 -5.89 -54.51
N ARG A 595 39.47 -6.03 -54.03
CA ARG A 595 40.17 -7.32 -53.93
C ARG A 595 39.60 -8.24 -52.82
N PHE A 596 38.93 -7.66 -51.82
CA PHE A 596 38.44 -8.37 -50.63
C PHE A 596 36.92 -8.57 -50.58
N GLU A 597 36.16 -8.15 -51.58
CA GLU A 597 34.72 -8.43 -51.69
C GLU A 597 34.38 -9.17 -52.99
N PRO A 598 34.42 -10.51 -53.01
CA PRO A 598 33.58 -11.24 -53.94
C PRO A 598 32.58 -12.20 -53.29
N THR A 599 32.67 -12.50 -51.99
CA THR A 599 31.70 -13.42 -51.33
C THR A 599 31.77 -13.24 -49.81
N TYR A 600 30.77 -12.61 -49.20
CA TYR A 600 30.71 -12.21 -47.77
C TYR A 600 31.32 -13.21 -46.75
N ARG A 601 31.98 -12.71 -45.68
CA ARG A 601 31.43 -12.73 -44.29
C ARG A 601 32.33 -12.04 -43.26
N LEU A 602 31.71 -11.14 -42.51
CA LEU A 602 32.14 -10.64 -41.21
C LEU A 602 32.37 -11.82 -40.22
N VAL A 603 33.56 -11.93 -39.62
CA VAL A 603 33.80 -12.75 -38.41
C VAL A 603 34.76 -12.02 -37.47
N ARG A 604 34.27 -11.67 -36.27
CA ARG A 604 35.03 -11.11 -35.14
C ARG A 604 36.27 -11.94 -34.80
N TYR A 605 37.36 -11.29 -34.42
CA TYR A 605 38.20 -11.77 -33.30
C TYR A 605 38.78 -10.61 -32.51
N GLY A 606 38.56 -10.63 -31.19
CA GLY A 606 39.05 -9.62 -30.27
C GLY A 606 40.49 -9.89 -29.83
N LEU A 607 41.17 -8.83 -29.41
CA LEU A 607 42.29 -8.92 -28.48
C LEU A 607 41.72 -8.78 -27.06
N ALA A 608 41.38 -9.92 -26.47
CA ALA A 608 41.56 -10.10 -25.05
C ALA A 608 42.88 -10.85 -24.88
N GLU A 609 43.69 -10.38 -23.95
CA GLU A 609 44.91 -11.05 -23.51
C GLU A 609 44.64 -12.50 -23.10
N LYS A 610 45.69 -13.30 -23.26
CA LYS A 610 45.77 -14.76 -23.09
C LYS A 610 45.02 -15.31 -21.86
N VAL A 611 44.29 -16.40 -22.11
CA VAL A 611 44.40 -17.61 -21.29
C VAL A 611 44.67 -18.77 -22.25
N GLU A 612 45.83 -19.41 -22.11
CA GLU A 612 46.16 -20.64 -22.83
C GLU A 612 45.08 -21.71 -22.58
N LYS A 613 44.41 -22.14 -23.65
CA LYS A 613 43.66 -23.40 -23.67
C LYS A 613 44.13 -24.22 -24.85
N SER A 614 44.87 -25.29 -24.51
CA SER A 614 45.39 -26.38 -25.35
C SER A 614 44.92 -26.46 -26.81
N SER A 615 45.89 -26.52 -27.72
CA SER A 615 45.65 -26.65 -29.15
C SER A 615 44.86 -27.94 -29.49
N ARG A 616 44.06 -27.88 -30.57
CA ARG A 616 43.30 -29.03 -31.09
C ARG A 616 44.21 -30.24 -31.44
N GLN A 617 45.50 -30.02 -31.71
CA GLN A 617 46.49 -31.10 -31.88
C GLN A 617 46.80 -31.82 -30.56
N GLN A 618 46.94 -31.09 -29.44
CA GLN A 618 47.12 -31.68 -28.11
C GLN A 618 45.87 -32.44 -27.63
N ARG A 619 44.66 -31.98 -27.98
CA ARG A 619 43.40 -32.72 -27.71
C ARG A 619 43.26 -33.99 -28.55
N LYS A 620 43.73 -33.98 -29.82
CA LYS A 620 43.76 -35.19 -30.68
C LYS A 620 44.78 -36.21 -30.17
N GLN A 621 45.94 -35.77 -29.67
CA GLN A 621 46.93 -36.66 -29.05
C GLN A 621 46.47 -37.22 -27.69
N LYS A 622 45.74 -36.44 -26.88
CA LYS A 622 45.14 -36.92 -25.62
C LYS A 622 44.01 -37.94 -25.87
N LYS A 623 43.12 -37.69 -26.83
CA LYS A 623 42.04 -38.63 -27.23
C LYS A 623 42.57 -39.93 -27.85
N ASN A 624 43.70 -39.87 -28.56
CA ASN A 624 44.37 -41.06 -29.12
C ASN A 624 45.23 -41.82 -28.09
N ARG A 625 45.72 -41.16 -27.03
CA ARG A 625 46.33 -41.82 -25.87
C ARG A 625 45.28 -42.50 -24.98
N GLU A 626 44.14 -41.87 -24.73
CA GLU A 626 43.04 -42.45 -23.94
C GLU A 626 42.35 -43.63 -24.67
N LYS A 627 42.25 -43.60 -26.02
CA LYS A 627 41.76 -44.75 -26.81
C LYS A 627 42.74 -45.93 -26.90
N LYS A 628 44.03 -45.75 -26.57
CA LYS A 628 45.02 -46.84 -26.49
C LYS A 628 45.08 -47.52 -25.13
N VAL A 629 44.41 -46.98 -24.10
CA VAL A 629 44.45 -47.52 -22.73
C VAL A 629 43.22 -48.39 -22.39
N PHE A 630 42.17 -48.39 -23.22
CA PHE A 630 40.94 -49.19 -22.98
C PHE A 630 40.64 -50.26 -24.04
N GLY A 631 41.65 -50.68 -24.82
CA GLY A 631 41.46 -51.68 -25.87
C GLY A 631 42.66 -52.59 -26.02
N THR A 632 42.92 -53.46 -25.02
CA THR A 632 43.62 -54.76 -25.15
C THR A 632 43.80 -55.41 -23.77
N GLN A 633 42.70 -55.88 -23.15
CA GLN A 633 42.73 -56.97 -22.17
C GLN A 633 41.29 -57.41 -21.86
N THR A 634 40.70 -58.20 -22.75
CA THR A 634 39.68 -59.26 -22.46
C THR A 634 39.17 -59.96 -23.73
N THR A 635 40.03 -60.15 -24.74
CA THR A 635 39.88 -61.23 -25.74
C THR A 635 40.59 -62.51 -25.28
N HIS A 636 40.66 -62.74 -23.97
CA HIS A 636 41.09 -64.01 -23.37
C HIS A 636 39.95 -64.78 -22.67
N ALA A 637 38.71 -64.28 -22.72
CA ALA A 637 37.52 -64.93 -22.15
C ALA A 637 36.61 -65.62 -23.20
N LYS A 638 37.10 -65.83 -24.44
CA LYS A 638 36.41 -66.64 -25.49
C LYS A 638 37.15 -67.94 -25.86
N LYS A 639 38.12 -68.37 -25.05
CA LYS A 639 38.87 -69.62 -25.29
C LYS A 639 38.91 -70.63 -24.12
N VAL A 640 38.13 -70.42 -23.05
CA VAL A 640 38.07 -71.38 -21.92
C VAL A 640 36.64 -71.78 -21.49
N ALA A 641 35.57 -71.06 -21.86
CA ALA A 641 34.18 -71.49 -21.57
C ALA A 641 33.44 -72.07 -22.79
N LYS A 642 34.20 -72.77 -23.67
CA LYS A 642 33.69 -73.79 -24.61
C LYS A 642 34.11 -75.20 -24.15
N ARG A 643 34.24 -75.35 -22.83
CA ARG A 643 34.37 -76.58 -22.04
C ARG A 643 33.39 -76.38 -20.88
N ASN A 644 32.41 -77.26 -20.75
CA ASN A 644 31.11 -77.10 -20.06
C ASN A 644 30.02 -76.59 -21.02
N ALA A 645 29.76 -77.45 -22.02
CA ALA A 645 28.50 -77.52 -22.73
C ALA A 645 27.55 -78.46 -21.95
N ASP A 646 26.25 -78.37 -22.26
CA ASP A 646 25.10 -79.10 -21.68
C ASP A 646 24.40 -78.41 -20.50
#